data_AF-A0A2D7EST7-F1
#
_entry.id   AF-A0A2D7EST7-F1
#
_cell.length_a   1.000
_cell.length_b   1.000
_cell.length_c   1.000
_cell.angle_alpha   90.00
_cell.angle_beta   90.00
_cell.angle_gamma   90.00
#
_symmetry.space_group_name_H-M   'P 1'
#
loop_
_entity.id
_entity.type
_entity.pdbx_description
1 polymer ?
#
loop_
_entity_poly.entity_id
_entity_poly.type
_entity_poly.pdbx_seq_one_letter_code
_entity_poly.pdbx_strand_id
1 'polypeptide(L)'
;IGGLELELSTREPVDGSEYETWDSKTSGEFAQGLTLQMLRFHPTVTTGIPFEPYFSLEIGHLALRLSKKDRKPLLDGFLLLNAITLTTCVDFTFTGTNAVEVGGRIDLDDFGISLGGDGSSDGGNGMAAGVLSGGDDGEEAIRPTFDLSISKYHTSPVQVGMHGAAECWFPINKQFGPIKIAQIGVKIYSENYVDGSGISSDEPRIAILIDGEAEIAGFLAQVDDLSVSLPLFKLSDVKGDYSNGWKYDMAGCAIAYTGPAFEIAGALRKTVLTDSNGNPYVEYQGLCTISTSSMAISAMGAFGRVPVSDSDSYVTCFVIAALDFPIGGPPMFFVTGLAGGLGLNRQLILPEVSDVPNSPFIRALNGFGDDPMGALESIRDALPAKRGSLWFAVGVKFKSFQVIDTKAVLFVKISDGFTIGILGTSTLHLPTEALNIGYVELAFLAYYDSSENLLWVQAQLTDASYLFDKNCRLTGGFALVSWFSRGEFVLSVGGYHPKFKAPSYYPEVPRLGINWKPMSKLTIKGGAYFTVCTSAVMLGGGLEATFKAGSLSAAFRAGVDVLVVFDPFYYSFGIYIGVSVRLKTWLGTLKASLGADLQIEGPKMRGTAKIDVAFISFTVKFGANSATEFKAIGFDEFVNKHVLQLSEKLDSLATDFSSECFSSQIPDGLVRCDDGNERSGLQQDPWIVVPEFELFSSHIFPASSHTVKADSQLVTSAWRIDNVGVIDEIKLAPCGIDHGITSNYTLDIIPLGGNSAVNILDGISAINKATHFPETVWRCEMKNGRPVALKKPSSQQPKFLTGTSLQFRACSLPRNWTNTTSMDQVKQSTFIHNLPLRKGTASNPVIGSAVPKLSTTPEIESIKVQRTRPASLQDILTIAGNPDILKANQEKIRIRAETTSANFEHDVVEQRGIDIGGVIR
;
A
#
# COMPACT_ATOMS: atom_id res chain seq x y z
N ILE A 1 -23.07 -21.10 -53.23
CA ILE A 1 -23.33 -22.56 -53.30
C ILE A 1 -22.49 -23.19 -52.20
N GLY A 2 -23.10 -23.94 -51.28
CA GLY A 2 -22.40 -24.75 -50.26
C GLY A 2 -21.59 -23.98 -49.21
N GLY A 3 -22.23 -23.33 -48.24
CA GLY A 3 -21.63 -22.93 -46.94
C GLY A 3 -20.42 -21.99 -46.92
N LEU A 4 -19.77 -21.71 -48.05
CA LEU A 4 -18.55 -20.89 -48.15
C LEU A 4 -18.88 -19.40 -48.19
N GLU A 5 -18.02 -18.61 -47.57
CA GLU A 5 -18.01 -17.16 -47.53
C GLU A 5 -16.68 -16.68 -48.13
N LEU A 6 -16.76 -15.72 -49.06
CA LEU A 6 -15.61 -15.07 -49.67
C LEU A 6 -15.67 -13.60 -49.30
N GLU A 7 -14.65 -13.13 -48.59
CA GLU A 7 -14.49 -11.74 -48.19
C GLU A 7 -13.38 -11.10 -49.03
N LEU A 8 -13.69 -9.94 -49.62
CA LEU A 8 -12.73 -9.11 -50.33
C LEU A 8 -12.47 -7.86 -49.48
N SER A 9 -11.21 -7.62 -49.12
CA SER A 9 -10.78 -6.46 -48.35
C SER A 9 -9.69 -5.71 -49.10
N THR A 10 -9.68 -4.38 -48.97
CA THR A 10 -8.57 -3.51 -49.42
C THR A 10 -7.70 -3.07 -48.24
N ARG A 11 -7.79 -3.81 -47.14
CA ARG A 11 -7.02 -3.66 -45.92
C ARG A 11 -6.55 -5.03 -45.50
N GLU A 12 -5.45 -5.07 -44.76
CA GLU A 12 -5.00 -6.31 -44.15
C GLU A 12 -6.08 -6.82 -43.17
N PRO A 13 -6.59 -8.06 -43.34
CA PRO A 13 -7.72 -8.56 -42.57
C PRO A 13 -7.33 -9.19 -41.22
N VAL A 14 -6.03 -9.31 -40.92
CA VAL A 14 -5.48 -9.89 -39.68
C VAL A 14 -4.96 -8.74 -38.79
N ASP A 15 -5.09 -8.83 -37.47
CA ASP A 15 -4.63 -7.80 -36.52
C ASP A 15 -3.13 -7.52 -36.75
N GLY A 16 -2.85 -6.38 -37.38
CA GLY A 16 -1.61 -6.08 -38.09
C GLY A 16 -0.47 -5.54 -37.22
N SER A 17 -0.04 -6.28 -36.19
CA SER A 17 1.23 -6.01 -35.50
C SER A 17 2.30 -7.10 -35.66
N GLU A 18 1.95 -8.26 -36.23
CA GLU A 18 2.84 -9.44 -36.20
C GLU A 18 3.51 -9.75 -37.55
N TYR A 19 3.13 -9.06 -38.64
CA TYR A 19 3.57 -9.38 -40.00
C TYR A 19 4.37 -8.24 -40.69
N GLU A 20 4.89 -7.26 -39.94
CA GLU A 20 5.30 -5.91 -40.40
C GLU A 20 6.39 -5.82 -41.53
N THR A 21 6.90 -6.91 -42.11
CA THR A 21 8.07 -6.81 -43.03
C THR A 21 7.97 -7.52 -44.38
N TRP A 22 6.89 -8.24 -44.68
CA TRP A 22 6.84 -9.09 -45.90
C TRP A 22 6.66 -8.30 -47.21
N ASP A 23 6.13 -7.09 -47.16
CA ASP A 23 5.79 -6.22 -48.30
C ASP A 23 6.67 -4.95 -48.36
N SER A 24 7.79 -4.94 -47.65
CA SER A 24 8.72 -3.80 -47.61
C SER A 24 9.37 -3.54 -48.99
N LYS A 25 9.20 -2.32 -49.52
CA LYS A 25 9.90 -1.82 -50.72
C LYS A 25 11.19 -1.09 -50.34
N THR A 26 12.03 -0.80 -51.33
CA THR A 26 13.33 -0.11 -51.17
C THR A 26 13.26 1.22 -50.37
N SER A 27 12.07 1.82 -50.23
CA SER A 27 11.83 3.03 -49.43
C SER A 27 10.44 3.06 -48.77
N GLY A 28 10.15 2.11 -47.87
CA GLY A 28 8.95 2.11 -47.00
C GLY A 28 8.04 0.87 -47.18
N GLU A 29 6.89 0.86 -46.52
CA GLU A 29 5.85 -0.19 -46.62
C GLU A 29 4.71 0.23 -47.56
N PHE A 30 3.84 -0.71 -47.98
CA PHE A 30 2.64 -0.34 -48.72
C PHE A 30 1.60 0.30 -47.81
N ALA A 31 1.04 1.43 -48.24
CA ALA A 31 -0.18 1.94 -47.63
C ALA A 31 -1.37 1.03 -47.97
N GLN A 32 -2.24 0.74 -47.00
CA GLN A 32 -3.48 -0.02 -47.24
C GLN A 32 -4.38 0.69 -48.26
N GLY A 33 -4.91 -0.06 -49.23
CA GLY A 33 -5.83 0.45 -50.25
C GLY A 33 -5.12 0.86 -51.55
N LEU A 34 -5.69 1.81 -52.28
CA LEU A 34 -5.15 2.28 -53.56
C LEU A 34 -4.51 3.65 -53.39
N THR A 35 -3.22 3.75 -53.68
CA THR A 35 -2.45 5.00 -53.63
C THR A 35 -2.02 5.38 -55.03
N LEU A 36 -2.37 6.59 -55.46
CA LEU A 36 -1.96 7.16 -56.74
C LEU A 36 -1.00 8.32 -56.49
N GLN A 37 0.24 8.16 -56.94
CA GLN A 37 1.26 9.22 -56.91
C GLN A 37 1.41 9.77 -58.33
N MET A 38 1.37 11.10 -58.47
CA MET A 38 1.40 11.77 -59.79
C MET A 38 2.67 12.61 -59.99
N LEU A 39 3.30 13.04 -58.91
CA LEU A 39 4.50 13.88 -58.90
C LEU A 39 5.39 13.45 -57.75
N ARG A 40 6.70 13.37 -57.98
CA ARG A 40 7.69 13.13 -56.94
C ARG A 40 8.41 14.42 -56.61
N PHE A 41 8.44 14.75 -55.32
CA PHE A 41 9.14 15.91 -54.82
C PHE A 41 10.58 15.54 -54.46
N HIS A 42 11.55 16.31 -54.97
CA HIS A 42 12.97 16.18 -54.66
C HIS A 42 13.41 17.29 -53.70
N PRO A 43 13.48 17.03 -52.39
CA PRO A 43 13.72 18.06 -51.38
C PRO A 43 15.13 18.69 -51.47
N THR A 44 16.05 18.10 -52.24
CA THR A 44 17.45 18.51 -52.37
C THR A 44 17.74 19.41 -53.57
N VAL A 45 16.76 19.66 -54.45
CA VAL A 45 16.94 20.52 -55.63
C VAL A 45 16.75 22.00 -55.24
N THR A 46 17.83 22.79 -55.28
CA THR A 46 17.83 24.22 -54.88
C THR A 46 17.69 25.21 -56.04
N THR A 47 17.81 24.76 -57.29
CA THR A 47 17.53 25.56 -58.50
C THR A 47 16.87 24.70 -59.58
N GLY A 48 15.65 25.04 -60.01
CA GLY A 48 14.85 24.27 -60.98
C GLY A 48 13.41 24.02 -60.48
N ILE A 49 12.64 23.21 -61.20
CA ILE A 49 11.32 22.73 -60.75
C ILE A 49 11.58 21.54 -59.80
N PRO A 50 11.22 21.60 -58.50
CA PRO A 50 11.57 20.57 -57.52
C PRO A 50 10.63 19.34 -57.57
N PHE A 51 9.76 19.28 -58.58
CA PHE A 51 8.84 18.19 -58.82
C PHE A 51 9.15 17.59 -60.18
N GLU A 52 9.24 16.26 -60.25
CA GLU A 52 9.28 15.54 -61.51
C GLU A 52 7.97 14.76 -61.73
N PRO A 53 7.53 14.57 -62.99
CA PRO A 53 6.46 13.64 -63.30
C PRO A 53 6.80 12.25 -62.76
N TYR A 54 5.99 11.76 -61.82
CA TYR A 54 6.14 10.45 -61.21
C TYR A 54 4.77 9.84 -61.10
N PHE A 55 4.41 9.06 -62.11
CA PHE A 55 3.14 8.35 -62.09
C PHE A 55 3.38 6.97 -61.48
N SER A 56 2.93 6.74 -60.25
CA SER A 56 2.89 5.43 -59.62
C SER A 56 1.48 5.10 -59.17
N LEU A 57 1.06 3.86 -59.43
CA LEU A 57 -0.16 3.27 -58.92
C LEU A 57 0.20 2.12 -57.98
N GLU A 58 -0.04 2.32 -56.70
CA GLU A 58 0.14 1.31 -55.67
C GLU A 58 -1.23 0.75 -55.27
N ILE A 59 -1.34 -0.58 -55.26
CA ILE A 59 -2.45 -1.33 -54.70
C ILE A 59 -1.88 -2.07 -53.50
N GLY A 60 -2.06 -1.54 -52.30
CA GLY A 60 -1.66 -2.17 -51.06
C GLY A 60 -2.76 -3.05 -50.48
N HIS A 61 -2.40 -4.26 -50.05
CA HIS A 61 -3.23 -5.15 -49.25
C HIS A 61 -4.61 -5.48 -49.86
N LEU A 62 -4.64 -5.86 -51.13
CA LEU A 62 -5.84 -6.47 -51.72
C LEU A 62 -5.92 -7.93 -51.24
N ALA A 63 -6.81 -8.19 -50.29
CA ALA A 63 -6.96 -9.47 -49.62
C ALA A 63 -8.26 -10.19 -50.02
N LEU A 64 -8.14 -11.49 -50.29
CA LEU A 64 -9.23 -12.42 -50.56
C LEU A 64 -9.21 -13.51 -49.49
N ARG A 65 -10.19 -13.50 -48.59
CA ARG A 65 -10.34 -14.53 -47.55
C ARG A 65 -11.47 -15.47 -47.90
N LEU A 66 -11.17 -16.77 -47.95
CA LEU A 66 -12.14 -17.84 -48.09
C LEU A 66 -12.35 -18.52 -46.73
N SER A 67 -13.59 -18.66 -46.29
CA SER A 67 -13.98 -19.32 -45.05
C SER A 67 -15.36 -19.99 -45.18
N LYS A 68 -15.89 -20.64 -44.13
CA LYS A 68 -17.30 -21.08 -44.08
C LYS A 68 -18.15 -20.12 -43.26
N LYS A 69 -19.36 -19.84 -43.75
CA LYS A 69 -20.36 -18.95 -43.13
C LYS A 69 -20.85 -19.43 -41.75
N ASP A 70 -20.82 -20.73 -41.50
CA ASP A 70 -21.16 -21.33 -40.21
C ASP A 70 -19.99 -21.38 -39.23
N ARG A 71 -18.83 -20.81 -39.61
CA ARG A 71 -17.57 -20.80 -38.86
C ARG A 71 -17.00 -22.20 -38.57
N LYS A 72 -17.40 -23.22 -39.34
CA LYS A 72 -16.72 -24.53 -39.30
C LYS A 72 -15.43 -24.51 -40.14
N PRO A 73 -14.48 -25.42 -39.88
CA PRO A 73 -13.26 -25.50 -40.66
C PRO A 73 -13.53 -25.74 -42.16
N LEU A 74 -12.77 -25.12 -43.06
CA LEU A 74 -12.78 -25.43 -44.51
C LEU A 74 -12.47 -26.91 -44.75
N LEU A 75 -11.41 -27.40 -44.11
CA LEU A 75 -10.99 -28.79 -44.07
C LEU A 75 -11.05 -29.28 -42.63
N ASP A 76 -11.66 -30.45 -42.41
CA ASP A 76 -11.80 -31.08 -41.08
C ASP A 76 -11.58 -32.59 -41.26
N GLY A 77 -10.31 -32.97 -41.35
CA GLY A 77 -9.86 -34.35 -41.59
C GLY A 77 -8.39 -34.51 -41.21
N PHE A 78 -7.59 -35.19 -42.06
CA PHE A 78 -6.13 -35.25 -41.86
C PHE A 78 -5.50 -33.85 -41.81
N LEU A 79 -6.01 -32.93 -42.64
CA LEU A 79 -5.71 -31.50 -42.56
C LEU A 79 -6.90 -30.77 -41.96
N LEU A 80 -6.64 -29.97 -40.95
CA LEU A 80 -7.53 -28.96 -40.40
C LEU A 80 -7.11 -27.61 -40.98
N LEU A 81 -8.08 -26.83 -41.45
CA LEU A 81 -7.83 -25.49 -41.99
C LEU A 81 -9.11 -24.68 -41.87
N ASN A 82 -9.07 -23.56 -41.17
CA ASN A 82 -10.26 -22.76 -40.90
C ASN A 82 -10.55 -21.74 -42.00
N ALA A 83 -9.52 -21.02 -42.43
CA ALA A 83 -9.63 -20.06 -43.52
C ALA A 83 -8.33 -20.01 -44.34
N ILE A 84 -8.45 -19.52 -45.57
CA ILE A 84 -7.29 -19.19 -46.41
C ILE A 84 -7.43 -17.73 -46.80
N THR A 85 -6.38 -16.94 -46.57
CA THR A 85 -6.32 -15.55 -47.01
C THR A 85 -5.21 -15.38 -48.03
N LEU A 86 -5.54 -14.86 -49.21
CA LEU A 86 -4.55 -14.41 -50.19
C LEU A 86 -4.50 -12.88 -50.16
N THR A 87 -3.37 -12.32 -49.75
CA THR A 87 -3.12 -10.88 -49.73
C THR A 87 -2.13 -10.53 -50.82
N THR A 88 -2.41 -9.49 -51.61
CA THR A 88 -1.54 -9.05 -52.70
C THR A 88 -1.21 -7.56 -52.58
N CYS A 89 0.00 -7.22 -53.00
CA CYS A 89 0.45 -5.84 -53.15
C CYS A 89 1.08 -5.66 -54.54
N VAL A 90 0.82 -4.52 -55.17
CA VAL A 90 1.34 -4.20 -56.50
C VAL A 90 1.72 -2.73 -56.58
N ASP A 91 2.93 -2.42 -57.04
CA ASP A 91 3.36 -1.06 -57.39
C ASP A 91 3.70 -1.02 -58.88
N PHE A 92 2.97 -0.18 -59.63
CA PHE A 92 3.30 0.18 -60.99
C PHE A 92 3.89 1.58 -61.02
N THR A 93 5.19 1.70 -61.30
CA THR A 93 5.86 2.99 -61.42
C THR A 93 6.26 3.29 -62.87
N PHE A 94 5.86 4.46 -63.38
CA PHE A 94 6.03 4.90 -64.76
C PHE A 94 6.89 6.17 -64.82
N THR A 95 8.20 6.00 -64.64
CA THR A 95 9.18 7.11 -64.53
C THR A 95 10.35 6.93 -65.48
N GLY A 96 10.08 6.95 -66.80
CA GLY A 96 11.10 6.77 -67.85
C GLY A 96 11.58 5.33 -68.06
N THR A 97 11.63 4.54 -66.99
CA THR A 97 11.68 3.08 -66.98
C THR A 97 10.44 2.56 -66.26
N ASN A 98 9.61 1.76 -66.94
CA ASN A 98 8.45 1.16 -66.31
C ASN A 98 8.93 0.05 -65.37
N ALA A 99 8.65 0.17 -64.08
CA ALA A 99 8.94 -0.85 -63.06
C ALA A 99 7.62 -1.38 -62.50
N VAL A 100 7.57 -2.68 -62.28
CA VAL A 100 6.41 -3.36 -61.67
C VAL A 100 6.92 -4.22 -60.54
N GLU A 101 6.54 -3.89 -59.30
CA GLU A 101 6.81 -4.71 -58.13
C GLU A 101 5.50 -5.39 -57.72
N VAL A 102 5.54 -6.70 -57.51
CA VAL A 102 4.37 -7.51 -57.10
C VAL A 102 4.77 -8.35 -55.92
N GLY A 103 3.90 -8.38 -54.92
CA GLY A 103 3.96 -9.33 -53.82
C GLY A 103 2.66 -10.07 -53.62
N GLY A 104 2.78 -11.26 -53.04
CA GLY A 104 1.66 -12.06 -52.60
C GLY A 104 2.01 -12.77 -51.29
N ARG A 105 1.02 -12.88 -50.42
CA ARG A 105 1.06 -13.66 -49.19
C ARG A 105 -0.16 -14.56 -49.12
N ILE A 106 0.05 -15.82 -48.75
CA ILE A 106 -1.00 -16.78 -48.43
C ILE A 106 -0.91 -17.06 -46.94
N ASP A 107 -2.01 -16.81 -46.22
CA ASP A 107 -2.18 -17.14 -44.81
C ASP A 107 -3.14 -18.33 -44.69
N LEU A 108 -2.72 -19.36 -43.96
CA LEU A 108 -3.50 -20.54 -43.60
C LEU A 108 -3.84 -20.44 -42.11
N ASP A 109 -5.11 -20.18 -41.83
CA ASP A 109 -5.67 -19.89 -40.50
C ASP A 109 -6.04 -21.22 -39.80
N ASP A 110 -5.52 -21.44 -38.60
CA ASP A 110 -5.60 -22.68 -37.82
C ASP A 110 -5.23 -23.94 -38.66
N PHE A 111 -4.09 -23.88 -39.35
CA PHE A 111 -3.57 -25.04 -40.08
C PHE A 111 -3.13 -26.12 -39.09
N GLY A 112 -3.80 -27.27 -39.13
CA GLY A 112 -3.49 -28.40 -38.26
C GLY A 112 -3.34 -29.70 -39.02
N ILE A 113 -2.54 -30.61 -38.46
CA ILE A 113 -2.38 -31.97 -38.97
C ILE A 113 -2.89 -32.93 -37.91
N SER A 114 -3.88 -33.76 -38.27
CA SER A 114 -4.32 -34.85 -37.39
C SER A 114 -3.25 -35.94 -37.38
N LEU A 115 -2.73 -36.24 -36.19
CA LEU A 115 -1.71 -37.27 -36.00
C LEU A 115 -2.33 -38.67 -35.83
N GLY A 116 -3.64 -38.76 -35.64
CA GLY A 116 -4.39 -40.01 -35.54
C GLY A 116 -4.58 -40.71 -36.89
N GLY A 117 -4.15 -41.97 -36.99
CA GLY A 117 -4.43 -42.88 -38.09
C GLY A 117 -5.68 -43.73 -37.85
N ASP A 118 -6.11 -44.45 -38.89
CA ASP A 118 -7.23 -45.39 -38.83
C ASP A 118 -6.83 -46.79 -38.32
N GLY A 119 -5.64 -46.93 -37.71
CA GLY A 119 -5.08 -48.21 -37.28
C GLY A 119 -4.52 -49.10 -38.40
N SER A 120 -4.67 -48.69 -39.67
CA SER A 120 -4.22 -49.47 -40.83
C SER A 120 -2.97 -48.90 -41.51
N SER A 121 -2.74 -47.60 -41.34
CA SER A 121 -1.68 -46.81 -41.97
C SER A 121 -0.53 -46.40 -41.02
N ASP A 122 -0.66 -46.71 -39.72
CA ASP A 122 0.19 -46.27 -38.61
C ASP A 122 1.10 -47.38 -38.05
N GLY A 123 1.38 -48.40 -38.85
CA GLY A 123 2.25 -49.51 -38.48
C GLY A 123 1.57 -50.59 -37.62
N GLY A 124 0.25 -50.56 -37.47
CA GLY A 124 -0.55 -51.62 -36.88
C GLY A 124 -0.57 -51.63 -35.35
N ASN A 125 -0.20 -50.51 -34.71
CA ASN A 125 -0.27 -50.37 -33.26
C ASN A 125 -1.58 -49.66 -32.85
N GLY A 126 -2.62 -50.45 -32.60
CA GLY A 126 -3.94 -49.94 -32.20
C GLY A 126 -3.95 -49.09 -30.92
N MET A 127 -2.93 -49.21 -30.06
CA MET A 127 -2.80 -48.35 -28.89
C MET A 127 -2.29 -46.94 -29.26
N ALA A 128 -1.35 -46.85 -30.20
CA ALA A 128 -0.90 -45.56 -30.73
C ALA A 128 -2.01 -44.87 -31.53
N ALA A 129 -2.76 -45.66 -32.32
CA ALA A 129 -3.93 -45.18 -33.05
C ALA A 129 -4.95 -44.54 -32.10
N GLY A 130 -5.38 -45.26 -31.06
CA GLY A 130 -6.39 -44.78 -30.11
C GLY A 130 -5.98 -43.55 -29.30
N VAL A 131 -4.68 -43.41 -28.96
CA VAL A 131 -4.15 -42.23 -28.26
C VAL A 131 -4.09 -41.00 -29.18
N LEU A 132 -3.77 -41.17 -30.45
CA LEU A 132 -3.65 -40.07 -31.41
C LEU A 132 -5.00 -39.67 -32.03
N SER A 133 -5.96 -40.61 -32.11
CA SER A 133 -7.29 -40.39 -32.69
C SER A 133 -8.37 -39.97 -31.69
N GLY A 134 -8.08 -39.98 -30.38
CA GLY A 134 -9.01 -39.54 -29.34
C GLY A 134 -10.11 -40.55 -29.00
N GLY A 135 -9.83 -41.85 -29.02
CA GLY A 135 -10.81 -42.90 -28.68
C GLY A 135 -11.91 -43.13 -29.72
N ASP A 136 -13.02 -43.76 -29.30
CA ASP A 136 -14.16 -44.17 -30.16
C ASP A 136 -15.10 -43.01 -30.52
N ASP A 137 -15.07 -41.91 -29.75
CA ASP A 137 -15.87 -40.69 -29.91
C ASP A 137 -15.09 -39.54 -30.56
N GLY A 138 -13.75 -39.61 -30.58
CA GLY A 138 -12.87 -38.70 -31.32
C GLY A 138 -12.76 -37.29 -30.72
N GLU A 139 -13.29 -37.07 -29.52
CA GLU A 139 -13.34 -35.76 -28.86
C GLU A 139 -11.97 -35.29 -28.33
N GLU A 140 -11.02 -36.22 -28.12
CA GLU A 140 -9.66 -35.93 -27.61
C GLU A 140 -8.56 -36.17 -28.67
N ALA A 141 -8.89 -36.07 -29.96
CA ALA A 141 -7.92 -36.30 -31.02
C ALA A 141 -6.75 -35.29 -30.95
N ILE A 142 -5.53 -35.81 -31.05
CA ILE A 142 -4.32 -34.99 -30.95
C ILE A 142 -4.09 -34.25 -32.28
N ARG A 143 -4.37 -32.93 -32.28
CA ARG A 143 -4.34 -32.08 -33.47
C ARG A 143 -3.61 -30.75 -33.18
N PRO A 144 -2.28 -30.69 -33.32
CA PRO A 144 -1.57 -29.42 -33.24
C PRO A 144 -2.07 -28.49 -34.36
N THR A 145 -2.38 -27.24 -34.00
CA THR A 145 -2.81 -26.18 -34.90
C THR A 145 -1.91 -24.97 -34.74
N PHE A 146 -1.65 -24.28 -35.84
CA PHE A 146 -0.88 -23.04 -35.91
C PHE A 146 -1.23 -22.29 -37.18
N ASP A 147 -0.93 -21.00 -37.22
CA ASP A 147 -1.10 -20.20 -38.42
C ASP A 147 0.15 -20.30 -39.29
N LEU A 148 -0.02 -20.53 -40.59
CA LEU A 148 1.09 -20.60 -41.55
C LEU A 148 0.94 -19.51 -42.60
N SER A 149 1.97 -18.67 -42.75
CA SER A 149 2.06 -17.66 -43.79
C SER A 149 3.17 -18.00 -44.78
N ILE A 150 2.90 -17.83 -46.07
CA ILE A 150 3.90 -17.95 -47.14
C ILE A 150 3.82 -16.67 -47.96
N SER A 151 4.88 -15.88 -47.95
CA SER A 151 4.94 -14.60 -48.67
C SER A 151 6.12 -14.54 -49.63
N LYS A 152 5.96 -13.72 -50.67
CA LYS A 152 7.04 -13.30 -51.54
C LYS A 152 6.74 -11.92 -52.06
N TYR A 153 7.73 -11.04 -51.98
CA TYR A 153 7.67 -9.71 -52.55
C TYR A 153 8.81 -9.49 -53.56
N HIS A 154 8.48 -9.12 -54.79
CA HIS A 154 9.45 -8.76 -55.84
C HIS A 154 10.66 -9.74 -55.91
N THR A 155 11.88 -9.23 -55.76
CA THR A 155 13.14 -10.00 -55.75
C THR A 155 13.47 -10.61 -54.39
N SER A 156 12.69 -10.36 -53.34
CA SER A 156 12.89 -10.95 -52.03
C SER A 156 12.72 -12.48 -52.10
N PRO A 157 13.46 -13.24 -51.28
CA PRO A 157 13.26 -14.68 -51.16
C PRO A 157 11.84 -14.98 -50.66
N VAL A 158 11.36 -16.20 -50.92
CA VAL A 158 10.13 -16.69 -50.30
C VAL A 158 10.34 -16.73 -48.80
N GLN A 159 9.42 -16.12 -48.06
CA GLN A 159 9.38 -16.14 -46.60
C GLN A 159 8.28 -17.09 -46.16
N VAL A 160 8.53 -17.84 -45.09
CA VAL A 160 7.56 -18.73 -44.45
C VAL A 160 7.53 -18.36 -42.97
N GLY A 161 6.39 -17.91 -42.47
CA GLY A 161 6.18 -17.55 -41.07
C GLY A 161 5.18 -18.49 -40.42
N MET A 162 5.44 -18.91 -39.20
CA MET A 162 4.51 -19.70 -38.38
C MET A 162 4.15 -18.89 -37.14
N HIS A 163 2.86 -18.70 -36.88
CA HIS A 163 2.37 -17.86 -35.79
C HIS A 163 1.48 -18.66 -34.83
N GLY A 164 1.48 -18.25 -33.57
CA GLY A 164 0.91 -18.99 -32.46
C GLY A 164 1.88 -19.98 -31.82
N ALA A 165 1.48 -20.53 -30.67
CA ALA A 165 2.19 -21.62 -30.01
C ALA A 165 1.37 -22.91 -30.20
N ALA A 166 1.95 -23.89 -30.90
CA ALA A 166 1.36 -25.22 -31.00
C ALA A 166 1.86 -26.04 -29.82
N GLU A 167 1.04 -26.19 -28.77
CA GLU A 167 1.31 -27.07 -27.64
C GLU A 167 0.41 -28.29 -27.70
N CYS A 168 1.01 -29.46 -27.57
CA CYS A 168 0.36 -30.72 -27.82
C CYS A 168 0.79 -31.74 -26.76
N TRP A 169 -0.17 -32.24 -25.99
CA TRP A 169 0.07 -33.21 -24.92
C TRP A 169 -0.37 -34.61 -25.33
N PHE A 170 0.53 -35.56 -25.11
CA PHE A 170 0.33 -36.97 -25.39
C PHE A 170 0.18 -37.72 -24.06
N PRO A 171 -1.01 -38.23 -23.71
CA PRO A 171 -1.22 -38.98 -22.48
C PRO A 171 -0.52 -40.34 -22.60
N ILE A 172 0.56 -40.51 -21.85
CA ILE A 172 1.33 -41.76 -21.83
C ILE A 172 0.76 -42.69 -20.77
N ASN A 173 0.53 -42.17 -19.56
CA ASN A 173 0.01 -42.90 -18.39
C ASN A 173 0.70 -44.26 -18.18
N LYS A 174 2.04 -44.30 -18.30
CA LYS A 174 2.85 -45.52 -18.13
C LYS A 174 3.79 -45.42 -16.94
N GLN A 175 3.92 -46.55 -16.23
CA GLN A 175 4.84 -46.72 -15.13
C GLN A 175 6.04 -47.61 -15.52
N PHE A 176 7.24 -47.11 -15.25
CA PHE A 176 8.55 -47.67 -15.50
C PHE A 176 9.32 -47.83 -14.19
N GLY A 177 9.02 -48.91 -13.46
CA GLY A 177 9.56 -49.11 -12.11
C GLY A 177 9.09 -48.01 -11.17
N PRO A 178 10.00 -47.26 -10.51
CA PRO A 178 9.59 -46.18 -9.62
C PRO A 178 9.10 -44.94 -10.34
N ILE A 179 9.36 -44.78 -11.65
CA ILE A 179 9.01 -43.58 -12.40
C ILE A 179 7.72 -43.83 -13.17
N LYS A 180 6.78 -42.87 -13.16
CA LYS A 180 5.59 -42.85 -14.00
C LYS A 180 5.57 -41.57 -14.83
N ILE A 181 5.33 -41.73 -16.12
CA ILE A 181 5.14 -40.61 -17.05
C ILE A 181 3.64 -40.51 -17.30
N ALA A 182 3.04 -39.40 -16.86
CA ALA A 182 1.62 -39.13 -17.07
C ALA A 182 1.40 -38.69 -18.52
N GLN A 183 2.15 -37.68 -18.96
CA GLN A 183 2.06 -37.15 -20.30
C GLN A 183 3.39 -36.55 -20.77
N ILE A 184 3.55 -36.49 -22.09
CA ILE A 184 4.66 -35.81 -22.76
C ILE A 184 4.06 -34.70 -23.61
N GLY A 185 4.59 -33.49 -23.49
CA GLY A 185 4.19 -32.35 -24.28
C GLY A 185 5.21 -32.07 -25.38
N VAL A 186 4.74 -31.60 -26.54
CA VAL A 186 5.57 -30.96 -27.56
C VAL A 186 5.02 -29.57 -27.79
N LYS A 187 5.87 -28.56 -27.63
CA LYS A 187 5.52 -27.15 -27.82
C LYS A 187 6.41 -26.55 -28.89
N ILE A 188 5.82 -25.94 -29.91
CA ILE A 188 6.55 -25.16 -30.91
C ILE A 188 6.17 -23.70 -30.73
N TYR A 189 7.16 -22.83 -30.62
CA TYR A 189 6.96 -21.40 -30.39
C TYR A 189 8.13 -20.60 -30.98
N SER A 190 7.89 -19.31 -31.26
CA SER A 190 8.97 -18.37 -31.59
C SER A 190 9.43 -17.61 -30.36
N GLU A 191 10.72 -17.29 -30.28
CA GLU A 191 11.30 -16.43 -29.25
C GLU A 191 12.10 -15.30 -29.92
N ASN A 192 11.89 -14.07 -29.44
CA ASN A 192 12.63 -12.90 -29.90
C ASN A 192 14.13 -13.07 -29.62
N TYR A 193 14.92 -13.12 -30.70
CA TYR A 193 16.38 -13.17 -30.67
C TYR A 193 16.95 -11.86 -31.18
N VAL A 194 17.86 -11.24 -30.42
CA VAL A 194 18.63 -10.08 -30.87
C VAL A 194 20.04 -10.54 -31.21
N ASP A 195 20.44 -10.39 -32.46
CA ASP A 195 21.79 -10.76 -32.88
C ASP A 195 22.85 -9.75 -32.40
N GLY A 196 24.14 -10.10 -32.55
CA GLY A 196 25.26 -9.24 -32.16
C GLY A 196 25.35 -7.92 -32.95
N SER A 197 24.48 -7.68 -33.93
CA SER A 197 24.36 -6.43 -34.69
C SER A 197 23.17 -5.57 -34.25
N GLY A 198 22.37 -6.02 -33.28
CA GLY A 198 21.21 -5.32 -32.74
C GLY A 198 19.93 -5.53 -33.55
N ILE A 199 19.90 -6.50 -34.48
CA ILE A 199 18.72 -6.83 -35.27
C ILE A 199 17.92 -7.90 -34.52
N SER A 200 16.64 -7.62 -34.24
CA SER A 200 15.70 -8.58 -33.68
C SER A 200 15.13 -9.49 -34.77
N SER A 201 15.13 -10.79 -34.51
CA SER A 201 14.53 -11.82 -35.36
C SER A 201 13.85 -12.87 -34.51
N ASP A 202 12.80 -13.47 -35.03
CA ASP A 202 12.09 -14.58 -34.40
C ASP A 202 12.84 -15.90 -34.59
N GLU A 203 13.33 -16.51 -33.51
CA GLU A 203 13.96 -17.83 -33.55
C GLU A 203 12.94 -18.92 -33.20
N PRO A 204 12.59 -19.82 -34.15
CA PRO A 204 11.65 -20.90 -33.86
C PRO A 204 12.31 -21.97 -32.98
N ARG A 205 11.59 -22.37 -31.94
CA ARG A 205 12.01 -23.35 -30.94
C ARG A 205 11.01 -24.50 -30.83
N ILE A 206 11.52 -25.67 -30.50
CA ILE A 206 10.74 -26.84 -30.10
C ILE A 206 11.10 -27.20 -28.66
N ALA A 207 10.10 -27.28 -27.80
CA ALA A 207 10.23 -27.77 -26.44
C ALA A 207 9.56 -29.13 -26.27
N ILE A 208 10.25 -30.02 -25.57
CA ILE A 208 9.69 -31.29 -25.08
C ILE A 208 9.40 -31.09 -23.61
N LEU A 209 8.16 -31.34 -23.19
CA LEU A 209 7.68 -31.20 -21.82
C LEU A 209 7.35 -32.58 -21.25
N ILE A 210 7.50 -32.74 -19.95
CA ILE A 210 7.19 -33.99 -19.24
C ILE A 210 6.45 -33.65 -17.96
N ASP A 211 5.29 -34.28 -17.80
CA ASP A 211 4.63 -34.41 -16.50
C ASP A 211 4.82 -35.84 -16.01
N GLY A 212 5.41 -35.95 -14.83
CA GLY A 212 5.82 -37.24 -14.33
C GLY A 212 5.99 -37.24 -12.82
N GLU A 213 5.98 -38.45 -12.29
CA GLU A 213 6.21 -38.71 -10.88
C GLU A 213 7.18 -39.87 -10.67
N ALA A 214 7.93 -39.83 -9.59
CA ALA A 214 8.81 -40.91 -9.17
C ALA A 214 8.52 -41.26 -7.72
N GLU A 215 8.17 -42.52 -7.45
CA GLU A 215 7.86 -43.02 -6.12
C GLU A 215 8.83 -44.14 -5.70
N ILE A 216 9.50 -43.97 -4.57
CA ILE A 216 10.39 -44.97 -3.97
C ILE A 216 10.19 -44.97 -2.45
N ALA A 217 9.74 -46.10 -1.90
CA ALA A 217 9.65 -46.33 -0.45
C ALA A 217 8.88 -45.22 0.30
N GLY A 218 7.73 -44.81 -0.25
CA GLY A 218 6.88 -43.76 0.32
C GLY A 218 7.33 -42.33 0.01
N PHE A 219 8.50 -42.13 -0.60
CA PHE A 219 8.89 -40.83 -1.17
C PHE A 219 8.33 -40.69 -2.58
N LEU A 220 7.54 -39.66 -2.81
CA LEU A 220 7.00 -39.26 -4.10
C LEU A 220 7.65 -37.93 -4.52
N ALA A 221 8.19 -37.85 -5.72
CA ALA A 221 8.60 -36.61 -6.36
C ALA A 221 7.77 -36.42 -7.62
N GLN A 222 7.25 -35.23 -7.85
CA GLN A 222 6.46 -34.89 -9.05
C GLN A 222 7.06 -33.66 -9.72
N VAL A 223 6.96 -33.61 -11.05
CA VAL A 223 7.33 -32.45 -11.87
C VAL A 223 6.17 -32.09 -12.78
N ASP A 224 6.02 -30.80 -13.00
CA ASP A 224 4.99 -30.16 -13.83
C ASP A 224 5.71 -29.31 -14.89
N ASP A 225 5.41 -29.55 -16.16
CA ASP A 225 6.04 -28.93 -17.33
C ASP A 225 7.58 -28.97 -17.31
N LEU A 226 8.19 -30.08 -16.88
CA LEU A 226 9.64 -30.22 -16.99
C LEU A 226 10.02 -30.19 -18.47
N SER A 227 10.72 -29.14 -18.90
CA SER A 227 10.90 -28.87 -20.32
C SER A 227 12.35 -28.67 -20.73
N VAL A 228 12.65 -29.13 -21.95
CA VAL A 228 13.88 -28.83 -22.67
C VAL A 228 13.50 -28.17 -23.99
N SER A 229 13.89 -26.92 -24.18
CA SER A 229 13.64 -26.12 -25.38
C SER A 229 14.88 -25.98 -26.25
N LEU A 230 14.70 -26.28 -27.54
CA LEU A 230 15.74 -26.48 -28.53
C LEU A 230 15.52 -25.48 -29.69
N PRO A 231 16.56 -24.79 -30.20
CA PRO A 231 16.42 -24.00 -31.42
C PRO A 231 16.22 -24.94 -32.62
N LEU A 232 15.11 -24.78 -33.36
CA LEU A 232 14.63 -25.75 -34.35
C LEU A 232 15.63 -26.00 -35.48
N PHE A 233 16.32 -24.94 -35.92
CA PHE A 233 17.29 -24.99 -37.01
C PHE A 233 18.75 -25.09 -36.55
N LYS A 234 19.00 -25.13 -35.24
CA LYS A 234 20.35 -25.19 -34.63
C LYS A 234 20.43 -26.25 -33.53
N LEU A 235 19.82 -27.42 -33.75
CA LEU A 235 19.72 -28.51 -32.75
C LEU A 235 21.06 -28.90 -32.09
N SER A 236 22.18 -28.80 -32.82
CA SER A 236 23.53 -29.12 -32.32
C SER A 236 24.16 -28.03 -31.44
N ASP A 237 23.58 -26.83 -31.39
CA ASP A 237 24.09 -25.71 -30.58
C ASP A 237 23.64 -25.83 -29.13
N VAL A 238 24.23 -26.79 -28.41
CA VAL A 238 23.87 -27.08 -27.01
C VAL A 238 24.27 -25.93 -26.07
N LYS A 239 25.40 -25.25 -26.33
CA LYS A 239 25.94 -24.21 -25.44
C LYS A 239 25.44 -22.80 -25.79
N GLY A 240 25.14 -22.52 -27.06
CA GLY A 240 24.74 -21.20 -27.54
C GLY A 240 25.86 -20.17 -27.49
N ASP A 241 25.95 -19.31 -28.51
CA ASP A 241 26.55 -17.99 -28.32
C ASP A 241 25.52 -17.10 -27.60
N TYR A 242 25.89 -16.56 -26.44
CA TYR A 242 25.19 -15.50 -25.71
C TYR A 242 23.64 -15.61 -25.66
N SER A 243 23.10 -16.73 -25.16
CA SER A 243 21.67 -17.00 -24.81
C SER A 243 20.81 -17.86 -25.75
N ASN A 244 21.35 -18.38 -26.86
CA ASN A 244 20.58 -19.13 -27.87
C ASN A 244 20.70 -20.67 -27.85
N GLY A 245 21.42 -21.23 -26.88
CA GLY A 245 21.58 -22.68 -26.75
C GLY A 245 20.31 -23.38 -26.25
N TRP A 246 20.44 -24.63 -25.80
CA TRP A 246 19.33 -25.36 -25.18
C TRP A 246 18.88 -24.66 -23.89
N LYS A 247 17.57 -24.57 -23.67
CA LYS A 247 16.97 -24.00 -22.46
C LYS A 247 16.28 -25.09 -21.66
N TYR A 248 16.37 -25.00 -20.34
CA TYR A 248 15.73 -25.92 -19.41
C TYR A 248 14.78 -25.12 -18.52
N ASP A 249 13.56 -25.60 -18.34
CA ASP A 249 12.57 -24.94 -17.50
C ASP A 249 11.67 -25.96 -16.81
N MET A 250 10.93 -25.51 -15.80
CA MET A 250 9.97 -26.33 -15.05
C MET A 250 8.91 -25.42 -14.43
N ALA A 251 7.63 -25.72 -14.64
CA ALA A 251 6.55 -24.93 -14.05
C ALA A 251 6.34 -25.26 -12.57
N GLY A 252 6.53 -26.51 -12.17
CA GLY A 252 6.34 -26.91 -10.78
C GLY A 252 7.07 -28.18 -10.37
N CYS A 253 7.29 -28.33 -9.07
CA CYS A 253 7.85 -29.52 -8.47
C CYS A 253 7.22 -29.77 -7.11
N ALA A 254 6.90 -31.03 -6.81
CA ALA A 254 6.42 -31.45 -5.51
C ALA A 254 7.24 -32.61 -4.96
N ILE A 255 7.42 -32.64 -3.64
CA ILE A 255 8.05 -33.73 -2.91
C ILE A 255 7.13 -34.09 -1.75
N ALA A 256 6.77 -35.36 -1.65
CA ALA A 256 6.01 -35.91 -0.56
C ALA A 256 6.70 -37.16 0.01
N TYR A 257 6.47 -37.41 1.29
CA TYR A 257 6.86 -38.63 1.97
C TYR A 257 5.72 -39.07 2.88
N THR A 258 5.27 -40.31 2.72
CA THR A 258 4.26 -40.92 3.60
C THR A 258 4.89 -42.10 4.34
N GLY A 259 5.09 -41.95 5.65
CA GLY A 259 5.62 -42.97 6.53
C GLY A 259 4.77 -43.18 7.77
N PRO A 260 5.03 -44.26 8.55
CA PRO A 260 4.21 -44.60 9.71
C PRO A 260 4.32 -43.62 10.89
N ALA A 261 5.39 -42.81 10.96
CA ALA A 261 5.64 -41.89 12.06
C ALA A 261 5.29 -40.43 11.73
N PHE A 262 5.45 -40.05 10.46
CA PHE A 262 5.22 -38.69 9.99
C PHE A 262 4.98 -38.68 8.48
N GLU A 263 4.34 -37.63 8.01
CA GLU A 263 4.13 -37.32 6.60
C GLU A 263 4.73 -35.95 6.30
N ILE A 264 5.28 -35.79 5.11
CA ILE A 264 5.78 -34.52 4.59
C ILE A 264 5.16 -34.34 3.21
N ALA A 265 4.68 -33.15 2.90
CA ALA A 265 4.30 -32.81 1.53
C ALA A 265 4.67 -31.36 1.27
N GLY A 266 5.32 -31.09 0.15
CA GLY A 266 5.62 -29.73 -0.27
C GLY A 266 5.63 -29.59 -1.77
N ALA A 267 5.29 -28.40 -2.24
CA ALA A 267 5.26 -28.07 -3.65
C ALA A 267 5.77 -26.65 -3.88
N LEU A 268 6.44 -26.44 -5.00
CA LEU A 268 6.89 -25.16 -5.51
C LEU A 268 6.33 -24.98 -6.93
N ARG A 269 5.82 -23.79 -7.22
CA ARG A 269 5.31 -23.40 -8.53
C ARG A 269 5.96 -22.10 -8.98
N LYS A 270 6.46 -22.11 -10.22
CA LYS A 270 6.96 -20.95 -10.93
C LYS A 270 5.78 -20.08 -11.34
N THR A 271 5.86 -18.79 -11.05
CA THR A 271 4.87 -17.78 -11.43
C THR A 271 5.59 -16.62 -12.08
N VAL A 272 5.02 -16.09 -13.17
CA VAL A 272 5.49 -14.84 -13.78
C VAL A 272 4.63 -13.70 -13.24
N LEU A 273 5.28 -12.77 -12.54
CA LEU A 273 4.66 -11.60 -11.94
C LEU A 273 5.16 -10.34 -12.65
N THR A 274 4.45 -9.24 -12.45
CA THR A 274 4.83 -7.95 -13.01
C THR A 274 5.23 -7.01 -11.88
N ASP A 275 6.34 -6.31 -12.04
CA ASP A 275 6.77 -5.28 -11.10
C ASP A 275 5.90 -4.01 -11.24
N SER A 276 6.17 -3.00 -10.40
CA SER A 276 5.45 -1.72 -10.43
C SER A 276 5.62 -0.92 -11.73
N ASN A 277 6.61 -1.26 -12.56
CA ASN A 277 6.94 -0.60 -13.82
C ASN A 277 6.42 -1.36 -15.06
N GLY A 278 5.75 -2.50 -14.86
CA GLY A 278 5.28 -3.34 -15.97
C GLY A 278 6.26 -4.42 -16.42
N ASN A 279 7.41 -4.58 -15.76
CA ASN A 279 8.41 -5.57 -16.14
C ASN A 279 8.07 -6.95 -15.56
N PRO A 280 8.07 -8.01 -16.39
CA PRO A 280 7.86 -9.37 -15.90
C PRO A 280 9.07 -9.88 -15.11
N TYR A 281 8.82 -10.64 -14.06
CA TYR A 281 9.84 -11.35 -13.29
C TYR A 281 9.33 -12.71 -12.80
N VAL A 282 10.26 -13.63 -12.56
CA VAL A 282 9.95 -14.99 -12.09
C VAL A 282 9.98 -15.05 -10.57
N GLU A 283 8.94 -15.65 -9.99
CA GLU A 283 8.83 -15.97 -8.58
C GLU A 283 8.47 -17.44 -8.39
N TYR A 284 9.17 -18.12 -7.49
CA TYR A 284 8.83 -19.47 -7.05
C TYR A 284 8.06 -19.38 -5.75
N GLN A 285 6.84 -19.89 -5.76
CA GLN A 285 5.92 -19.87 -4.63
C GLN A 285 5.69 -21.30 -4.17
N GLY A 286 5.62 -21.54 -2.86
CA GLY A 286 5.47 -22.91 -2.37
C GLY A 286 4.83 -23.06 -1.02
N LEU A 287 4.44 -24.29 -0.76
CA LEU A 287 3.79 -24.77 0.44
C LEU A 287 4.54 -26.01 0.94
N CYS A 288 4.52 -26.21 2.25
CA CYS A 288 5.13 -27.37 2.89
C CYS A 288 4.32 -27.72 4.14
N THR A 289 3.99 -28.99 4.31
CA THR A 289 3.36 -29.53 5.50
C THR A 289 4.21 -30.67 6.05
N ILE A 290 4.30 -30.75 7.37
CA ILE A 290 4.89 -31.87 8.10
C ILE A 290 3.90 -32.26 9.17
N SER A 291 3.34 -33.47 9.12
CA SER A 291 2.33 -33.94 10.06
C SER A 291 2.77 -35.22 10.78
N THR A 292 2.35 -35.36 12.02
CA THR A 292 2.42 -36.56 12.84
C THR A 292 1.05 -36.78 13.49
N SER A 293 0.90 -37.83 14.29
CA SER A 293 -0.34 -38.05 15.07
C SER A 293 -0.60 -37.02 16.16
N SER A 294 0.38 -36.20 16.53
CA SER A 294 0.30 -35.22 17.62
C SER A 294 0.60 -33.78 17.22
N MET A 295 1.18 -33.56 16.04
CA MET A 295 1.69 -32.28 15.59
C MET A 295 1.47 -32.09 14.10
N ALA A 296 1.19 -30.86 13.68
CA ALA A 296 1.31 -30.47 12.29
C ALA A 296 2.08 -29.15 12.16
N ILE A 297 2.96 -29.05 11.16
CA ILE A 297 3.60 -27.82 10.74
C ILE A 297 3.07 -27.51 9.34
N SER A 298 2.60 -26.29 9.13
CA SER A 298 2.22 -25.76 7.83
C SER A 298 3.07 -24.54 7.53
N ALA A 299 3.78 -24.55 6.42
CA ALA A 299 4.63 -23.46 5.96
C ALA A 299 4.31 -23.08 4.53
N MET A 300 4.50 -21.82 4.23
CA MET A 300 4.38 -21.27 2.89
C MET A 300 5.41 -20.18 2.68
N GLY A 301 5.78 -19.95 1.43
CA GLY A 301 6.69 -18.87 1.11
C GLY A 301 6.80 -18.61 -0.37
N ALA A 302 7.49 -17.55 -0.70
CA ALA A 302 7.88 -17.25 -2.07
C ALA A 302 9.29 -16.71 -2.11
N PHE A 303 9.98 -16.93 -3.23
CA PHE A 303 11.29 -16.40 -3.52
C PHE A 303 11.38 -16.00 -4.99
N GLY A 304 11.88 -14.81 -5.28
CA GLY A 304 12.05 -14.33 -6.64
C GLY A 304 13.16 -13.30 -6.76
N ARG A 305 13.53 -12.96 -7.99
CA ARG A 305 14.46 -11.87 -8.29
C ARG A 305 13.75 -10.89 -9.21
N VAL A 306 13.59 -9.65 -8.73
CA VAL A 306 12.89 -8.57 -9.45
C VAL A 306 13.93 -7.70 -10.14
N PRO A 307 13.88 -7.54 -11.48
CA PRO A 307 14.72 -6.61 -12.20
C PRO A 307 14.29 -5.17 -11.90
N VAL A 308 15.25 -4.25 -11.84
CA VAL A 308 15.01 -2.80 -11.68
C VAL A 308 15.50 -2.06 -12.92
N SER A 309 16.64 -2.49 -13.46
CA SER A 309 17.20 -2.09 -14.74
C SER A 309 17.98 -3.26 -15.34
N ASP A 310 18.50 -3.12 -16.57
CA ASP A 310 19.34 -4.14 -17.22
C ASP A 310 20.56 -4.57 -16.37
N SER A 311 20.99 -3.74 -15.41
CA SER A 311 22.14 -3.98 -14.55
C SER A 311 21.83 -4.11 -13.05
N ASP A 312 20.58 -3.90 -12.61
CA ASP A 312 20.20 -3.95 -11.18
C ASP A 312 18.98 -4.85 -10.95
N SER A 313 19.04 -5.67 -9.90
CA SER A 313 17.96 -6.53 -9.46
C SER A 313 18.01 -6.73 -7.95
N TYR A 314 16.88 -7.04 -7.33
CA TYR A 314 16.82 -7.39 -5.92
C TYR A 314 16.11 -8.73 -5.69
N VAL A 315 16.53 -9.42 -4.63
CA VAL A 315 15.88 -10.65 -4.19
C VAL A 315 14.68 -10.30 -3.33
N THR A 316 13.53 -10.87 -3.63
CA THR A 316 12.33 -10.83 -2.79
C THR A 316 12.09 -12.21 -2.18
N CYS A 317 11.74 -12.27 -0.90
CA CYS A 317 11.43 -13.53 -0.23
C CYS A 317 10.44 -13.33 0.91
N PHE A 318 9.58 -14.31 1.18
CA PHE A 318 8.89 -14.41 2.45
C PHE A 318 8.65 -15.85 2.85
N VAL A 319 8.48 -16.09 4.15
CA VAL A 319 8.02 -17.35 4.69
C VAL A 319 7.05 -17.09 5.84
N ILE A 320 5.98 -17.88 5.91
CA ILE A 320 5.05 -17.95 7.03
C ILE A 320 4.95 -19.43 7.41
N ALA A 321 5.14 -19.74 8.68
CA ALA A 321 5.01 -21.09 9.20
C ALA A 321 4.13 -21.10 10.46
N ALA A 322 3.36 -22.15 10.63
CA ALA A 322 2.51 -22.40 11.77
C ALA A 322 2.72 -23.82 12.28
N LEU A 323 2.72 -23.97 13.60
CA LEU A 323 2.80 -25.22 14.34
C LEU A 323 1.46 -25.41 15.06
N ASP A 324 0.75 -26.49 14.75
CA ASP A 324 -0.40 -26.98 15.49
C ASP A 324 0.08 -28.09 16.42
N PHE A 325 0.24 -27.74 17.70
CA PHE A 325 0.72 -28.64 18.75
C PHE A 325 0.27 -28.11 20.12
N PRO A 326 -0.37 -28.93 20.98
CA PRO A 326 -0.78 -28.51 22.31
C PRO A 326 0.45 -28.28 23.22
N ILE A 327 0.98 -27.07 23.21
CA ILE A 327 2.12 -26.64 24.05
C ILE A 327 1.73 -26.63 25.53
N GLY A 328 0.48 -26.29 25.83
CA GLY A 328 -0.06 -26.24 27.19
C GLY A 328 -0.23 -24.82 27.73
N GLY A 329 -0.39 -24.70 29.04
CA GLY A 329 -0.65 -23.42 29.73
C GLY A 329 -1.78 -23.53 30.76
N PRO A 330 -2.05 -22.45 31.52
CA PRO A 330 -3.21 -22.42 32.42
C PRO A 330 -4.52 -22.42 31.62
N PRO A 331 -5.66 -22.82 32.22
CA PRO A 331 -6.95 -22.89 31.50
C PRO A 331 -7.36 -21.60 30.81
N MET A 332 -7.00 -20.43 31.34
CA MET A 332 -7.32 -19.12 30.73
C MET A 332 -6.51 -18.80 29.47
N PHE A 333 -5.38 -19.48 29.24
CA PHE A 333 -4.46 -19.24 28.13
C PHE A 333 -3.70 -20.53 27.78
N PHE A 334 -4.44 -21.54 27.32
CA PHE A 334 -3.87 -22.84 26.93
C PHE A 334 -3.44 -22.78 25.47
N VAL A 335 -2.13 -22.71 25.21
CA VAL A 335 -1.57 -22.58 23.86
C VAL A 335 -1.67 -23.92 23.13
N THR A 336 -2.30 -23.87 21.95
CA THR A 336 -2.52 -25.02 21.06
C THR A 336 -1.76 -24.89 19.74
N GLY A 337 -1.12 -23.76 19.47
CA GLY A 337 -0.25 -23.61 18.32
C GLY A 337 0.51 -22.29 18.31
N LEU A 338 1.53 -22.22 17.46
CA LEU A 338 2.36 -21.05 17.22
C LEU A 338 2.37 -20.72 15.73
N ALA A 339 2.66 -19.47 15.39
CA ALA A 339 3.04 -19.09 14.05
C ALA A 339 4.20 -18.11 14.07
N GLY A 340 4.93 -18.05 12.97
CA GLY A 340 5.98 -17.09 12.74
C GLY A 340 6.07 -16.76 11.26
N GLY A 341 6.55 -15.57 10.94
CA GLY A 341 6.82 -15.22 9.56
C GLY A 341 7.79 -14.07 9.42
N LEU A 342 8.41 -13.99 8.25
CA LEU A 342 9.29 -12.90 7.87
C LEU A 342 9.19 -12.64 6.37
N GLY A 343 9.36 -11.37 5.98
CA GLY A 343 9.44 -10.94 4.59
C GLY A 343 10.63 -10.02 4.36
N LEU A 344 11.34 -10.26 3.25
CA LEU A 344 12.50 -9.51 2.78
C LEU A 344 12.23 -8.93 1.39
N ASN A 345 12.39 -7.61 1.25
CA ASN A 345 11.94 -6.86 0.07
C ASN A 345 10.48 -7.21 -0.31
N ARG A 346 9.66 -7.39 0.73
CA ARG A 346 8.26 -7.82 0.64
C ARG A 346 7.42 -6.87 1.46
N GLN A 347 6.37 -6.33 0.86
CA GLN A 347 5.42 -5.49 1.56
C GLN A 347 4.39 -6.35 2.28
N LEU A 348 3.97 -5.95 3.48
CA LEU A 348 2.80 -6.50 4.15
C LEU A 348 1.63 -5.52 4.00
N ILE A 349 0.64 -5.89 3.19
CA ILE A 349 -0.62 -5.15 3.08
C ILE A 349 -1.55 -5.62 4.21
N LEU A 350 -2.04 -4.67 5.00
CA LEU A 350 -2.96 -4.97 6.09
C LEU A 350 -4.37 -5.15 5.51
N PRO A 351 -5.07 -6.25 5.84
CA PRO A 351 -6.45 -6.44 5.38
C PRO A 351 -7.40 -5.50 6.10
N GLU A 352 -8.60 -5.30 5.55
CA GLU A 352 -9.71 -4.78 6.34
C GLU A 352 -10.11 -5.77 7.43
N VAL A 353 -10.75 -5.30 8.50
CA VAL A 353 -11.12 -6.16 9.64
C VAL A 353 -12.01 -7.35 9.22
N SER A 354 -12.85 -7.17 8.20
CA SER A 354 -13.70 -8.22 7.63
C SER A 354 -12.91 -9.32 6.92
N ASP A 355 -11.71 -9.02 6.41
CA ASP A 355 -10.87 -9.93 5.64
C ASP A 355 -9.73 -10.53 6.47
N VAL A 356 -9.60 -10.17 7.75
CA VAL A 356 -8.65 -10.78 8.69
C VAL A 356 -8.72 -12.32 8.71
N PRO A 357 -9.90 -12.97 8.68
CA PRO A 357 -9.97 -14.44 8.60
C PRO A 357 -9.26 -15.03 7.37
N ASN A 358 -9.20 -14.27 6.27
CA ASN A 358 -8.54 -14.65 5.03
C ASN A 358 -7.06 -14.23 4.95
N SER A 359 -6.54 -13.57 6.00
CA SER A 359 -5.14 -13.13 6.01
C SER A 359 -4.17 -14.31 5.95
N PRO A 360 -2.98 -14.13 5.35
CA PRO A 360 -1.99 -15.21 5.20
C PRO A 360 -1.65 -15.92 6.52
N PHE A 361 -1.57 -15.16 7.61
CA PHE A 361 -1.20 -15.70 8.93
C PHE A 361 -2.32 -16.53 9.57
N ILE A 362 -3.57 -16.08 9.46
CA ILE A 362 -4.72 -16.82 10.02
C ILE A 362 -4.96 -18.10 9.23
N ARG A 363 -4.76 -18.06 7.91
CA ARG A 363 -4.81 -19.24 7.05
C ARG A 363 -3.69 -20.24 7.38
N ALA A 364 -2.46 -19.77 7.58
CA ALA A 364 -1.38 -20.64 8.04
C ALA A 364 -1.71 -21.31 9.38
N LEU A 365 -2.28 -20.57 10.35
CA LEU A 365 -2.73 -21.10 11.65
C LEU A 365 -3.92 -22.08 11.57
N ASN A 366 -4.67 -22.08 10.45
CA ASN A 366 -5.73 -23.04 10.16
C ASN A 366 -5.21 -24.29 9.42
N GLY A 367 -4.01 -24.22 8.84
CA GLY A 367 -3.57 -25.12 7.80
C GLY A 367 -4.15 -24.76 6.43
N PHE A 368 -3.53 -25.25 5.37
CA PHE A 368 -3.90 -24.93 3.99
C PHE A 368 -5.06 -25.78 3.43
N GLY A 369 -5.53 -26.79 4.18
CA GLY A 369 -6.67 -27.63 3.81
C GLY A 369 -6.50 -28.36 2.47
N ASP A 370 -7.62 -28.60 1.79
CA ASP A 370 -7.70 -29.34 0.52
C ASP A 370 -7.47 -28.46 -0.73
N ASP A 371 -7.34 -27.14 -0.58
CA ASP A 371 -7.02 -26.20 -1.68
C ASP A 371 -5.73 -25.39 -1.40
N PRO A 372 -4.55 -26.04 -1.47
CA PRO A 372 -3.27 -25.37 -1.30
C PRO A 372 -2.99 -24.35 -2.42
N MET A 373 -3.42 -24.61 -3.65
CA MET A 373 -3.11 -23.74 -4.79
C MET A 373 -3.88 -22.42 -4.73
N GLY A 374 -5.19 -22.46 -4.45
CA GLY A 374 -5.97 -21.25 -4.16
C GLY A 374 -5.43 -20.52 -2.92
N ALA A 375 -4.81 -21.27 -1.99
CA ALA A 375 -4.13 -20.65 -0.88
C ALA A 375 -2.91 -19.81 -1.25
N LEU A 376 -2.12 -20.30 -2.20
CA LEU A 376 -0.94 -19.61 -2.70
C LEU A 376 -1.33 -18.35 -3.49
N GLU A 377 -2.32 -18.48 -4.38
CA GLU A 377 -2.80 -17.39 -5.25
C GLU A 377 -3.37 -16.21 -4.45
N SER A 378 -4.22 -16.46 -3.47
CA SER A 378 -4.83 -15.41 -2.63
C SER A 378 -3.82 -14.63 -1.78
N ILE A 379 -2.65 -15.21 -1.51
CA ILE A 379 -1.63 -14.60 -0.64
C ILE A 379 -0.65 -13.75 -1.44
N ARG A 380 -0.52 -13.99 -2.75
CA ARG A 380 0.27 -13.17 -3.68
C ARG A 380 -0.09 -11.68 -3.54
N ASP A 381 -1.37 -11.38 -3.53
CA ASP A 381 -1.86 -10.00 -3.57
C ASP A 381 -1.66 -9.29 -2.21
N ALA A 382 -1.65 -10.05 -1.10
CA ALA A 382 -1.44 -9.52 0.24
C ALA A 382 0.05 -9.21 0.55
N LEU A 383 0.96 -9.87 -0.16
CA LEU A 383 2.40 -9.79 0.06
C LEU A 383 3.13 -9.51 -1.27
N PRO A 384 3.05 -8.31 -1.87
CA PRO A 384 3.77 -8.01 -3.11
C PRO A 384 5.26 -7.72 -2.86
N ALA A 385 6.06 -7.82 -3.92
CA ALA A 385 7.47 -7.45 -3.88
C ALA A 385 7.62 -5.91 -3.79
N LYS A 386 8.45 -5.43 -2.86
CA LYS A 386 8.81 -4.01 -2.72
C LYS A 386 10.20 -3.88 -2.13
N ARG A 387 11.15 -3.33 -2.90
CA ARG A 387 12.54 -3.11 -2.46
C ARG A 387 12.58 -2.28 -1.18
N GLY A 388 13.35 -2.72 -0.19
CA GLY A 388 13.50 -2.05 1.10
C GLY A 388 12.41 -2.34 2.13
N SER A 389 11.32 -3.01 1.77
CA SER A 389 10.28 -3.42 2.73
C SER A 389 10.65 -4.70 3.46
N LEU A 390 10.47 -4.70 4.78
CA LEU A 390 10.73 -5.80 5.69
C LEU A 390 9.51 -5.99 6.61
N TRP A 391 9.22 -7.23 7.00
CA TRP A 391 8.27 -7.46 8.08
C TRP A 391 8.61 -8.74 8.86
N PHE A 392 8.15 -8.78 10.10
CA PHE A 392 8.29 -9.90 11.03
C PHE A 392 6.96 -10.11 11.74
N ALA A 393 6.57 -11.37 11.96
CA ALA A 393 5.33 -11.72 12.63
C ALA A 393 5.52 -12.92 13.57
N VAL A 394 4.81 -12.89 14.70
CA VAL A 394 4.71 -14.00 15.67
C VAL A 394 3.24 -14.17 16.04
N GLY A 395 2.75 -15.39 15.90
CA GLY A 395 1.37 -15.74 16.19
C GLY A 395 1.23 -16.84 17.23
N VAL A 396 0.06 -16.85 17.86
CA VAL A 396 -0.35 -17.87 18.83
C VAL A 396 -1.78 -18.30 18.52
N LYS A 397 -2.04 -19.59 18.69
CA LYS A 397 -3.37 -20.19 18.76
C LYS A 397 -3.55 -20.68 20.19
N PHE A 398 -4.60 -20.25 20.87
CA PHE A 398 -4.85 -20.61 22.26
C PHE A 398 -6.33 -20.76 22.57
N LYS A 399 -6.63 -21.57 23.59
CA LYS A 399 -7.96 -21.73 24.18
C LYS A 399 -8.04 -21.04 25.53
N SER A 400 -9.14 -20.33 25.77
CA SER A 400 -9.52 -19.81 27.08
C SER A 400 -10.71 -20.60 27.62
N PHE A 401 -10.48 -21.28 28.74
CA PHE A 401 -11.42 -22.12 29.49
C PHE A 401 -12.11 -23.23 28.68
N GLN A 402 -11.54 -23.66 27.55
CA GLN A 402 -12.19 -24.55 26.56
C GLN A 402 -13.47 -23.95 25.94
N VAL A 403 -13.65 -22.64 26.03
CA VAL A 403 -14.85 -21.92 25.58
C VAL A 403 -14.54 -20.99 24.41
N ILE A 404 -13.41 -20.28 24.46
CA ILE A 404 -12.99 -19.33 23.41
C ILE A 404 -11.72 -19.83 22.75
N ASP A 405 -11.74 -19.99 21.43
CA ASP A 405 -10.58 -20.28 20.60
C ASP A 405 -10.09 -18.98 19.96
N THR A 406 -8.84 -18.59 20.19
CA THR A 406 -8.27 -17.36 19.62
C THR A 406 -7.00 -17.65 18.82
N LYS A 407 -6.91 -17.02 17.65
CA LYS A 407 -5.74 -16.96 16.78
C LYS A 407 -5.33 -15.50 16.70
N ALA A 408 -4.12 -15.16 17.14
CA ALA A 408 -3.65 -13.79 17.19
C ALA A 408 -2.21 -13.71 16.70
N VAL A 409 -1.89 -12.68 15.91
CA VAL A 409 -0.60 -12.51 15.26
C VAL A 409 -0.13 -11.08 15.48
N LEU A 410 0.94 -10.94 16.24
CA LEU A 410 1.69 -9.69 16.39
C LEU A 410 2.63 -9.53 15.20
N PHE A 411 2.67 -8.37 14.58
CA PHE A 411 3.54 -8.07 13.45
C PHE A 411 4.22 -6.71 13.59
N VAL A 412 5.37 -6.58 12.96
CA VAL A 412 6.07 -5.33 12.70
C VAL A 412 6.39 -5.28 11.21
N LYS A 413 6.03 -4.21 10.51
CA LYS A 413 6.52 -3.92 9.16
C LYS A 413 7.36 -2.65 9.15
N ILE A 414 8.42 -2.65 8.36
CA ILE A 414 9.36 -1.56 8.14
C ILE A 414 9.43 -1.32 6.64
N SER A 415 9.07 -0.12 6.19
CA SER A 415 9.19 0.32 4.80
C SER A 415 9.57 1.80 4.80
N ASP A 416 8.63 2.69 4.47
CA ASP A 416 8.84 4.16 4.48
C ASP A 416 8.71 4.75 5.90
N GLY A 417 8.24 3.93 6.84
CA GLY A 417 8.18 4.11 8.29
C GLY A 417 8.03 2.73 8.94
N PHE A 418 7.62 2.68 10.21
CA PHE A 418 7.28 1.42 10.86
C PHE A 418 5.80 1.35 11.25
N THR A 419 5.25 0.16 11.18
CA THR A 419 3.91 -0.15 11.70
C THR A 419 4.04 -1.37 12.61
N ILE A 420 3.52 -1.26 13.83
CA ILE A 420 3.41 -2.38 14.77
C ILE A 420 1.95 -2.65 15.04
N GLY A 421 1.54 -3.91 15.02
CA GLY A 421 0.14 -4.24 15.22
C GLY A 421 -0.11 -5.70 15.53
N ILE A 422 -1.36 -6.00 15.82
CA ILE A 422 -1.89 -7.33 16.06
C ILE A 422 -3.15 -7.53 15.22
N LEU A 423 -3.29 -8.70 14.63
CA LEU A 423 -4.51 -9.12 13.95
C LEU A 423 -4.91 -10.52 14.39
N GLY A 424 -6.19 -10.86 14.33
CA GLY A 424 -6.64 -12.15 14.80
C GLY A 424 -8.13 -12.41 14.67
N THR A 425 -8.50 -13.62 15.05
CA THR A 425 -9.88 -14.09 15.14
C THR A 425 -10.11 -14.79 16.48
N SER A 426 -11.25 -14.54 17.09
CA SER A 426 -11.72 -15.25 18.29
C SER A 426 -13.08 -15.89 18.01
N THR A 427 -13.22 -17.17 18.32
CA THR A 427 -14.44 -17.95 18.10
C THR A 427 -14.98 -18.53 19.39
N LEU A 428 -16.31 -18.62 19.48
CA LEU A 428 -17.05 -19.11 20.64
C LEU A 428 -18.22 -19.98 20.16
N HIS A 429 -18.30 -21.19 20.72
CA HIS A 429 -19.42 -22.12 20.52
C HIS A 429 -20.29 -22.15 21.78
N LEU A 430 -21.61 -22.02 21.63
CA LEU A 430 -22.56 -21.97 22.75
C LEU A 430 -23.51 -23.18 22.76
N PRO A 431 -23.69 -23.86 23.91
CA PRO A 431 -22.74 -23.94 25.02
C PRO A 431 -21.48 -24.74 24.67
N THR A 432 -21.55 -25.62 23.67
CA THR A 432 -20.44 -26.48 23.22
C THR A 432 -20.51 -26.67 21.70
N GLU A 433 -19.41 -27.14 21.11
CA GLU A 433 -19.33 -27.45 19.68
C GLU A 433 -20.33 -28.55 19.27
N ALA A 434 -20.54 -29.57 20.12
CA ALA A 434 -21.48 -30.67 19.87
C ALA A 434 -22.96 -30.27 19.98
N LEU A 435 -23.27 -29.23 20.77
CA LEU A 435 -24.63 -28.73 21.02
C LEU A 435 -24.71 -27.25 20.64
N ASN A 436 -24.30 -26.91 19.41
CA ASN A 436 -24.11 -25.52 19.00
C ASN A 436 -25.44 -24.78 18.72
N ILE A 437 -26.00 -24.12 19.75
CA ILE A 437 -27.15 -23.21 19.64
C ILE A 437 -26.75 -21.81 19.16
N GLY A 438 -25.46 -21.48 19.12
CA GLY A 438 -24.99 -20.18 18.71
C GLY A 438 -23.48 -20.17 18.52
N TYR A 439 -23.05 -19.54 17.44
CA TYR A 439 -21.64 -19.40 17.08
C TYR A 439 -21.32 -17.92 16.96
N VAL A 440 -20.23 -17.49 17.59
CA VAL A 440 -19.74 -16.12 17.50
C VAL A 440 -18.31 -16.18 17.00
N GLU A 441 -18.03 -15.50 15.90
CA GLU A 441 -16.68 -15.30 15.37
C GLU A 441 -16.43 -13.80 15.24
N LEU A 442 -15.39 -13.34 15.91
CA LEU A 442 -14.95 -11.95 15.97
C LEU A 442 -13.58 -11.84 15.33
N ALA A 443 -13.47 -11.05 14.26
CA ALA A 443 -12.21 -10.62 13.70
C ALA A 443 -11.74 -9.32 14.37
N PHE A 444 -10.44 -9.14 14.57
CA PHE A 444 -9.87 -7.92 15.12
C PHE A 444 -8.54 -7.54 14.46
N LEU A 445 -8.28 -6.23 14.40
CA LEU A 445 -7.07 -5.62 13.87
C LEU A 445 -6.76 -4.38 14.70
N ALA A 446 -5.54 -4.28 15.23
CA ALA A 446 -5.06 -3.10 15.92
C ALA A 446 -3.62 -2.78 15.52
N TYR A 447 -3.32 -1.55 15.15
CA TYR A 447 -1.96 -1.16 14.77
C TYR A 447 -1.69 0.32 15.02
N TYR A 448 -0.42 0.65 15.22
CA TYR A 448 0.11 2.00 15.17
C TYR A 448 0.98 2.16 13.93
N ASP A 449 0.76 3.23 13.17
CA ASP A 449 1.56 3.59 11.99
C ASP A 449 2.33 4.90 12.23
N SER A 450 3.66 4.85 12.13
CA SER A 450 4.51 6.00 12.38
C SER A 450 4.48 7.04 11.25
N SER A 451 4.17 6.63 10.03
CA SER A 451 4.17 7.50 8.85
C SER A 451 2.92 8.38 8.86
N GLU A 452 1.77 7.77 9.12
CA GLU A 452 0.49 8.49 9.24
C GLU A 452 0.27 9.12 10.62
N ASN A 453 1.08 8.72 11.62
CA ASN A 453 0.91 9.03 13.03
C ASN A 453 -0.54 8.75 13.47
N LEU A 454 -0.95 7.49 13.37
CA LEU A 454 -2.28 7.04 13.77
C LEU A 454 -2.25 5.74 14.57
N LEU A 455 -3.20 5.60 15.48
CA LEU A 455 -3.55 4.35 16.14
C LEU A 455 -4.90 3.90 15.59
N TRP A 456 -4.97 2.70 15.04
CA TRP A 456 -6.18 2.07 14.53
C TRP A 456 -6.49 0.83 15.36
N VAL A 457 -7.70 0.69 15.88
CA VAL A 457 -8.17 -0.50 16.59
C VAL A 457 -9.58 -0.80 16.10
N GLN A 458 -9.81 -1.99 15.59
CA GLN A 458 -11.09 -2.39 15.02
C GLN A 458 -11.39 -3.85 15.35
N ALA A 459 -12.66 -4.16 15.57
CA ALA A 459 -13.14 -5.53 15.69
C ALA A 459 -14.53 -5.66 15.05
N GLN A 460 -14.83 -6.80 14.46
CA GLN A 460 -16.07 -7.02 13.73
C GLN A 460 -16.52 -8.48 13.81
N LEU A 461 -17.81 -8.69 14.04
CA LEU A 461 -18.44 -10.00 13.92
C LEU A 461 -18.47 -10.41 12.44
N THR A 462 -18.01 -11.62 12.13
CA THR A 462 -18.05 -12.17 10.77
C THR A 462 -19.44 -12.70 10.44
N ASP A 463 -19.71 -12.90 9.15
CA ASP A 463 -20.97 -13.48 8.67
C ASP A 463 -21.21 -14.91 9.17
N ALA A 464 -20.18 -15.59 9.69
CA ALA A 464 -20.33 -16.90 10.32
C ALA A 464 -21.16 -16.83 11.62
N SER A 465 -21.22 -15.67 12.28
CA SER A 465 -21.87 -15.50 13.58
C SER A 465 -23.40 -15.61 13.53
N TYR A 466 -23.98 -16.45 14.39
CA TYR A 466 -25.44 -16.64 14.51
C TYR A 466 -25.87 -17.02 15.93
N LEU A 467 -27.15 -16.81 16.24
CA LEU A 467 -27.75 -17.20 17.52
C LEU A 467 -29.09 -17.91 17.30
N PHE A 468 -29.30 -19.04 17.98
CA PHE A 468 -30.45 -19.95 17.88
C PHE A 468 -30.59 -20.70 16.53
N ASP A 469 -30.44 -20.00 15.41
CA ASP A 469 -30.59 -20.54 14.06
C ASP A 469 -29.65 -19.81 13.09
N LYS A 470 -29.13 -20.50 12.06
CA LYS A 470 -28.24 -19.88 11.05
C LYS A 470 -28.91 -18.76 10.24
N ASN A 471 -30.23 -18.66 10.26
CA ASN A 471 -31.00 -17.56 9.69
C ASN A 471 -31.14 -16.35 10.63
N CYS A 472 -30.63 -16.44 11.86
CA CYS A 472 -30.54 -15.35 12.84
C CYS A 472 -29.07 -14.91 12.96
N ARG A 473 -28.62 -14.12 11.98
CA ARG A 473 -27.23 -13.67 11.90
C ARG A 473 -26.96 -12.53 12.87
N LEU A 474 -25.82 -12.59 13.53
CA LEU A 474 -25.35 -11.50 14.39
C LEU A 474 -24.53 -10.52 13.55
N THR A 475 -24.64 -9.23 13.87
CA THR A 475 -23.82 -8.15 13.29
C THR A 475 -23.28 -7.29 14.41
N GLY A 476 -22.12 -6.68 14.20
CA GLY A 476 -21.55 -5.74 15.15
C GLY A 476 -20.12 -5.40 14.81
N GLY A 477 -19.81 -4.11 14.84
CA GLY A 477 -18.46 -3.59 14.73
C GLY A 477 -18.09 -2.73 15.94
N PHE A 478 -16.79 -2.64 16.17
CA PHE A 478 -16.11 -1.76 17.10
C PHE A 478 -14.98 -1.07 16.35
N ALA A 479 -14.80 0.24 16.58
CA ALA A 479 -13.60 0.95 16.16
C ALA A 479 -13.18 1.98 17.21
N LEU A 480 -11.88 2.03 17.49
CA LEU A 480 -11.20 3.11 18.19
C LEU A 480 -10.05 3.57 17.30
N VAL A 481 -10.15 4.76 16.73
CA VAL A 481 -9.11 5.33 15.87
C VAL A 481 -8.69 6.68 16.41
N SER A 482 -7.39 6.92 16.52
CA SER A 482 -6.79 8.19 16.93
C SER A 482 -5.79 8.63 15.86
N TRP A 483 -6.09 9.72 15.17
CA TRP A 483 -5.20 10.35 14.21
C TRP A 483 -4.36 11.40 14.95
N PHE A 484 -3.22 11.01 15.51
CA PHE A 484 -2.34 11.91 16.26
C PHE A 484 -1.87 13.08 15.41
N SER A 485 -1.62 12.83 14.12
CA SER A 485 -1.30 13.91 13.18
C SER A 485 -2.41 14.96 13.14
N ARG A 486 -3.70 14.58 13.16
CA ARG A 486 -4.84 15.50 13.09
C ARG A 486 -5.35 15.96 14.47
N GLY A 487 -4.96 15.26 15.53
CA GLY A 487 -5.50 15.38 16.87
C GLY A 487 -6.94 14.88 17.04
N GLU A 488 -7.46 14.13 16.06
CA GLU A 488 -8.84 13.62 16.05
C GLU A 488 -8.91 12.19 16.58
N PHE A 489 -10.07 11.81 17.13
CA PHE A 489 -10.35 10.43 17.48
C PHE A 489 -11.83 10.08 17.26
N VAL A 490 -12.07 8.79 17.13
CA VAL A 490 -13.40 8.20 17.10
C VAL A 490 -13.39 6.90 17.89
N LEU A 491 -14.38 6.73 18.76
CA LEU A 491 -14.74 5.49 19.42
C LEU A 491 -16.17 5.15 18.98
N SER A 492 -16.35 4.09 18.22
CA SER A 492 -17.64 3.67 17.68
C SER A 492 -17.92 2.21 17.99
N VAL A 493 -19.10 1.93 18.53
CA VAL A 493 -19.68 0.60 18.69
C VAL A 493 -20.97 0.61 17.89
N GLY A 494 -21.06 -0.18 16.83
CA GLY A 494 -22.27 -0.18 16.01
C GLY A 494 -22.43 1.00 15.05
N GLY A 495 -21.41 1.83 14.82
CA GLY A 495 -21.45 2.91 13.84
C GLY A 495 -22.12 4.21 14.28
N TYR A 496 -22.37 5.09 13.31
CA TYR A 496 -22.72 6.50 13.54
C TYR A 496 -24.22 6.77 13.55
N HIS A 497 -24.64 7.95 14.01
CA HIS A 497 -26.03 8.39 13.86
C HIS A 497 -26.44 8.48 12.36
N PRO A 498 -27.64 8.04 11.93
CA PRO A 498 -28.03 7.97 10.51
C PRO A 498 -27.95 9.31 9.74
N LYS A 499 -28.14 10.44 10.42
CA LYS A 499 -28.00 11.78 9.83
C LYS A 499 -26.62 12.40 10.04
N PHE A 500 -25.72 11.73 10.76
CA PHE A 500 -24.34 12.17 10.92
C PHE A 500 -23.57 11.82 9.65
N LYS A 501 -22.88 12.82 9.09
CA LYS A 501 -22.07 12.64 7.88
C LYS A 501 -20.63 12.39 8.31
N ALA A 502 -20.32 11.12 8.58
CA ALA A 502 -18.96 10.73 8.94
C ALA A 502 -17.96 11.12 7.83
N PRO A 503 -16.76 11.60 8.19
CA PRO A 503 -15.66 11.79 7.24
C PRO A 503 -15.35 10.51 6.46
N SER A 504 -14.87 10.62 5.23
CA SER A 504 -14.57 9.44 4.39
C SER A 504 -13.43 8.57 4.92
N TYR A 505 -12.56 9.10 5.79
CA TYR A 505 -11.47 8.38 6.43
C TYR A 505 -11.88 7.75 7.76
N TYR A 506 -13.12 7.96 8.23
CA TYR A 506 -13.62 7.25 9.40
C TYR A 506 -13.92 5.79 9.04
N PRO A 507 -13.69 4.84 9.95
CA PRO A 507 -13.98 3.44 9.71
C PRO A 507 -15.47 3.21 9.48
N GLU A 508 -15.80 2.30 8.57
CA GLU A 508 -17.14 1.72 8.50
C GLU A 508 -17.31 0.71 9.65
N VAL A 509 -18.37 0.90 10.44
CA VAL A 509 -18.61 0.09 11.64
C VAL A 509 -20.04 -0.47 11.58
N PRO A 510 -20.21 -1.78 11.34
CA PRO A 510 -21.53 -2.41 11.26
C PRO A 510 -22.34 -2.28 12.55
N ARG A 511 -23.66 -2.12 12.43
CA ARG A 511 -24.59 -2.03 13.57
C ARG A 511 -24.42 -3.24 14.50
N LEU A 512 -24.43 -3.00 15.81
CA LEU A 512 -24.53 -4.07 16.80
C LEU A 512 -25.97 -4.57 16.83
N GLY A 513 -26.23 -5.81 16.42
CA GLY A 513 -27.60 -6.25 16.22
C GLY A 513 -27.79 -7.64 15.63
N ILE A 514 -29.01 -7.87 15.14
CA ILE A 514 -29.46 -9.14 14.56
C ILE A 514 -30.12 -8.92 13.20
N ASN A 515 -29.94 -9.87 12.30
CA ASN A 515 -30.69 -10.01 11.06
C ASN A 515 -31.30 -11.41 11.01
N TRP A 516 -32.59 -11.50 11.30
CA TRP A 516 -33.29 -12.76 11.49
C TRP A 516 -34.39 -12.98 10.45
N LYS A 517 -34.34 -14.13 9.79
CA LYS A 517 -35.40 -14.62 8.89
C LYS A 517 -36.03 -15.89 9.47
N PRO A 518 -36.97 -15.78 10.42
CA PRO A 518 -37.63 -16.96 11.01
C PRO A 518 -38.45 -17.78 9.99
N MET A 519 -38.89 -17.13 8.91
CA MET A 519 -39.58 -17.77 7.79
C MET A 519 -39.35 -16.95 6.51
N SER A 520 -39.58 -17.54 5.33
CA SER A 520 -39.32 -16.88 4.04
C SER A 520 -40.07 -15.57 3.81
N LYS A 521 -41.17 -15.34 4.54
CA LYS A 521 -42.04 -14.17 4.42
C LYS A 521 -41.80 -13.09 5.48
N LEU A 522 -40.93 -13.32 6.47
CA LEU A 522 -40.70 -12.42 7.60
C LEU A 522 -39.20 -12.15 7.76
N THR A 523 -38.82 -10.88 7.82
CA THR A 523 -37.45 -10.45 8.14
C THR A 523 -37.52 -9.50 9.32
N ILE A 524 -36.76 -9.78 10.38
CA ILE A 524 -36.62 -8.98 11.58
C ILE A 524 -35.18 -8.47 11.63
N LYS A 525 -35.01 -7.15 11.75
CA LYS A 525 -33.70 -6.51 11.90
C LYS A 525 -33.72 -5.67 13.17
N GLY A 526 -32.79 -5.91 14.06
CA GLY A 526 -32.55 -5.07 15.23
C GLY A 526 -31.14 -4.54 15.19
N GLY A 527 -30.92 -3.29 15.58
CA GLY A 527 -29.59 -2.70 15.62
C GLY A 527 -29.49 -1.56 16.62
N ALA A 528 -28.34 -1.45 17.28
CA ALA A 528 -27.99 -0.37 18.18
C ALA A 528 -26.60 0.18 17.85
N TYR A 529 -26.34 1.39 18.31
CA TYR A 529 -25.07 2.06 18.13
C TYR A 529 -24.77 3.08 19.21
N PHE A 530 -23.48 3.31 19.44
CA PHE A 530 -22.91 4.32 20.31
C PHE A 530 -21.61 4.80 19.68
N THR A 531 -21.44 6.11 19.50
CA THR A 531 -20.21 6.69 18.98
C THR A 531 -19.86 7.96 19.74
N VAL A 532 -18.62 8.08 20.19
CA VAL A 532 -18.02 9.33 20.66
C VAL A 532 -16.91 9.66 19.69
N CYS A 533 -16.98 10.83 19.08
CA CYS A 533 -15.88 11.40 18.31
C CYS A 533 -15.52 12.76 18.90
N THR A 534 -14.43 13.30 18.40
CA THR A 534 -13.89 14.62 18.73
C THR A 534 -14.94 15.75 18.88
N SER A 535 -16.00 15.76 18.08
CA SER A 535 -17.01 16.84 18.07
C SER A 535 -18.36 16.47 18.67
N ALA A 536 -18.66 15.17 18.83
CA ALA A 536 -20.00 14.72 19.13
C ALA A 536 -20.07 13.34 19.80
N VAL A 537 -21.12 13.15 20.61
CA VAL A 537 -21.61 11.85 21.07
C VAL A 537 -22.93 11.49 20.39
N MET A 538 -23.06 10.23 20.01
CA MET A 538 -24.17 9.66 19.27
C MET A 538 -24.59 8.37 19.92
N LEU A 539 -25.89 8.13 20.04
CA LEU A 539 -26.39 6.81 20.42
C LEU A 539 -27.79 6.59 19.86
N GLY A 540 -28.13 5.34 19.62
CA GLY A 540 -29.46 5.02 19.15
C GLY A 540 -29.64 3.54 18.89
N GLY A 541 -30.86 3.20 18.52
CA GLY A 541 -31.19 1.83 18.14
C GLY A 541 -32.59 1.76 17.55
N GLY A 542 -32.80 0.71 16.76
CA GLY A 542 -34.06 0.47 16.08
C GLY A 542 -34.35 -1.02 15.93
N LEU A 543 -35.63 -1.31 15.83
CA LEU A 543 -36.18 -2.62 15.50
C LEU A 543 -37.12 -2.46 14.31
N GLU A 544 -36.87 -3.25 13.27
CA GLU A 544 -37.67 -3.32 12.06
C GLU A 544 -38.14 -4.75 11.84
N ALA A 545 -39.40 -4.92 11.45
CA ALA A 545 -39.93 -6.19 11.00
C ALA A 545 -40.72 -6.01 9.71
N THR A 546 -40.37 -6.75 8.67
CA THR A 546 -41.04 -6.70 7.36
C THR A 546 -41.64 -8.06 7.03
N PHE A 547 -42.95 -8.07 6.79
CA PHE A 547 -43.70 -9.24 6.33
C PHE A 547 -44.16 -9.06 4.89
N LYS A 548 -43.99 -10.06 4.03
CA LYS A 548 -44.44 -10.04 2.64
C LYS A 548 -45.03 -11.39 2.22
N ALA A 549 -46.32 -11.39 1.87
CA ALA A 549 -47.05 -12.56 1.40
C ALA A 549 -47.92 -12.20 0.18
N GLY A 550 -47.44 -12.49 -1.03
CA GLY A 550 -48.13 -12.16 -2.26
C GLY A 550 -48.37 -10.65 -2.40
N SER A 551 -49.63 -10.25 -2.49
CA SER A 551 -50.06 -8.84 -2.57
C SER A 551 -50.08 -8.10 -1.23
N LEU A 552 -49.98 -8.82 -0.11
CA LEU A 552 -49.95 -8.25 1.24
C LEU A 552 -48.51 -7.98 1.69
N SER A 553 -48.27 -6.79 2.21
CA SER A 553 -47.03 -6.43 2.88
C SER A 553 -47.33 -5.64 4.15
N ALA A 554 -46.64 -5.95 5.24
CA ALA A 554 -46.71 -5.21 6.49
C ALA A 554 -45.29 -4.87 6.96
N ALA A 555 -45.11 -3.70 7.55
CA ALA A 555 -43.85 -3.28 8.11
C ALA A 555 -44.07 -2.63 9.49
N PHE A 556 -43.24 -3.00 10.44
CA PHE A 556 -43.11 -2.39 11.76
C PHE A 556 -41.73 -1.73 11.85
N ARG A 557 -41.67 -0.53 12.43
CA ARG A 557 -40.43 0.16 12.78
C ARG A 557 -40.60 0.83 14.14
N ALA A 558 -39.60 0.72 15.00
CA ALA A 558 -39.53 1.49 16.23
C ALA A 558 -38.06 1.81 16.54
N GLY A 559 -37.76 2.98 17.06
CA GLY A 559 -36.40 3.34 17.40
C GLY A 559 -36.22 4.70 18.05
N VAL A 560 -34.99 4.93 18.48
CA VAL A 560 -34.50 6.18 19.07
C VAL A 560 -33.15 6.53 18.45
N ASP A 561 -32.94 7.81 18.17
CA ASP A 561 -31.68 8.35 17.65
C ASP A 561 -31.32 9.62 18.43
N VAL A 562 -30.10 9.67 18.95
CA VAL A 562 -29.57 10.78 19.74
C VAL A 562 -28.25 11.25 19.14
N LEU A 563 -28.12 12.57 18.99
CA LEU A 563 -26.90 13.25 18.59
C LEU A 563 -26.69 14.46 19.51
N VAL A 564 -25.53 14.56 20.13
CA VAL A 564 -25.11 15.71 20.93
C VAL A 564 -23.75 16.17 20.40
N VAL A 565 -23.66 17.44 19.99
CA VAL A 565 -22.45 18.14 19.58
C VAL A 565 -21.98 18.98 20.75
N PHE A 566 -20.68 18.93 21.07
CA PHE A 566 -20.13 19.55 22.28
C PHE A 566 -20.11 21.07 22.21
N ASP A 567 -19.43 21.63 21.20
CA ASP A 567 -19.20 23.07 21.10
C ASP A 567 -19.30 23.54 19.63
N PRO A 568 -20.16 24.54 19.32
CA PRO A 568 -21.18 25.09 20.22
C PRO A 568 -22.28 24.04 20.50
N PHE A 569 -22.70 23.97 21.75
CA PHE A 569 -23.58 22.91 22.25
C PHE A 569 -24.89 22.79 21.46
N TYR A 570 -25.13 21.60 20.92
CA TYR A 570 -26.35 21.24 20.20
C TYR A 570 -26.74 19.81 20.53
N TYR A 571 -28.04 19.54 20.66
CA TYR A 571 -28.54 18.17 20.76
C TYR A 571 -29.78 17.97 19.89
N SER A 572 -29.97 16.72 19.45
CA SER A 572 -31.11 16.23 18.70
C SER A 572 -31.50 14.85 19.20
N PHE A 573 -32.77 14.68 19.56
CA PHE A 573 -33.38 13.42 19.96
C PHE A 573 -34.55 13.11 19.02
N GLY A 574 -34.52 11.95 18.37
CA GLY A 574 -35.61 11.43 17.56
C GLY A 574 -36.13 10.14 18.16
N ILE A 575 -37.45 10.03 18.32
CA ILE A 575 -38.13 8.78 18.70
C ILE A 575 -39.19 8.51 17.64
N TYR A 576 -39.28 7.28 17.15
CA TYR A 576 -40.29 6.89 16.18
C TYR A 576 -40.84 5.51 16.48
N ILE A 577 -42.12 5.33 16.20
CA ILE A 577 -42.80 4.03 16.20
C ILE A 577 -43.84 4.05 15.10
N GLY A 578 -43.95 2.96 14.34
CA GLY A 578 -44.93 2.89 13.27
C GLY A 578 -45.17 1.48 12.76
N VAL A 579 -46.41 1.21 12.40
CA VAL A 579 -46.87 0.05 11.67
C VAL A 579 -47.49 0.53 10.36
N SER A 580 -47.17 -0.14 9.26
CA SER A 580 -47.79 0.13 7.96
C SER A 580 -48.22 -1.18 7.32
N VAL A 581 -49.37 -1.15 6.64
CA VAL A 581 -49.90 -2.27 5.86
C VAL A 581 -50.18 -1.76 4.45
N ARG A 582 -49.75 -2.55 3.47
CA ARG A 582 -49.97 -2.30 2.04
C ARG A 582 -50.55 -3.55 1.40
N LEU A 583 -51.69 -3.39 0.73
CA LEU A 583 -52.38 -4.42 -0.03
C LEU A 583 -52.47 -4.00 -1.49
N LYS A 584 -51.86 -4.77 -2.40
CA LYS A 584 -52.03 -4.59 -3.85
C LYS A 584 -53.31 -5.28 -4.31
N THR A 585 -54.22 -4.52 -4.93
CA THR A 585 -55.43 -5.05 -5.55
C THR A 585 -55.42 -4.71 -7.04
N TRP A 586 -56.35 -5.27 -7.81
CA TRP A 586 -56.51 -4.95 -9.23
C TRP A 586 -56.98 -3.49 -9.48
N LEU A 587 -57.53 -2.83 -8.45
CA LEU A 587 -58.00 -1.44 -8.47
C LEU A 587 -56.94 -0.42 -8.00
N GLY A 588 -55.79 -0.86 -7.52
CA GLY A 588 -54.74 0.00 -7.00
C GLY A 588 -54.09 -0.52 -5.71
N THR A 589 -53.33 0.33 -5.03
CA THR A 589 -52.64 -0.04 -3.78
C THR A 589 -53.29 0.63 -2.57
N LEU A 590 -53.92 -0.16 -1.70
CA LEU A 590 -54.43 0.32 -0.42
C LEU A 590 -53.27 0.41 0.58
N LYS A 591 -53.15 1.55 1.28
CA LYS A 591 -52.13 1.81 2.29
C LYS A 591 -52.79 2.34 3.56
N ALA A 592 -52.44 1.78 4.71
CA ALA A 592 -52.80 2.32 6.01
C ALA A 592 -51.55 2.31 6.91
N SER A 593 -51.36 3.36 7.69
CA SER A 593 -50.28 3.45 8.67
C SER A 593 -50.77 3.97 10.02
N LEU A 594 -50.21 3.46 11.09
CA LEU A 594 -50.37 3.98 12.45
C LEU A 594 -48.98 4.23 13.02
N GLY A 595 -48.69 5.43 13.50
CA GLY A 595 -47.39 5.72 14.05
C GLY A 595 -47.29 7.07 14.76
N ALA A 596 -46.18 7.27 15.46
CA ALA A 596 -45.83 8.53 16.08
C ALA A 596 -44.33 8.80 15.85
N ASP A 597 -44.00 10.06 15.55
CA ASP A 597 -42.64 10.55 15.45
C ASP A 597 -42.48 11.76 16.39
N LEU A 598 -41.50 11.72 17.29
CA LEU A 598 -41.12 12.82 18.16
C LEU A 598 -39.71 13.28 17.79
N GLN A 599 -39.53 14.58 17.59
CA GLN A 599 -38.23 15.21 17.39
C GLN A 599 -38.05 16.31 18.42
N ILE A 600 -36.96 16.29 19.17
CA ILE A 600 -36.58 17.30 20.17
C ILE A 600 -35.19 17.80 19.82
N GLU A 601 -34.98 19.11 19.81
CA GLU A 601 -33.67 19.72 19.59
C GLU A 601 -33.40 20.88 20.56
N GLY A 602 -32.11 21.12 20.82
CA GLY A 602 -31.59 22.16 21.72
C GLY A 602 -30.83 23.28 20.98
N PRO A 603 -30.14 24.19 21.70
CA PRO A 603 -29.83 24.14 23.14
C PRO A 603 -31.01 24.48 24.07
N LYS A 604 -31.88 25.42 23.70
CA LYS A 604 -33.21 25.57 24.34
C LYS A 604 -34.17 24.56 23.74
N MET A 605 -34.78 23.74 24.58
CA MET A 605 -35.66 22.65 24.14
C MET A 605 -36.79 23.16 23.23
N ARG A 606 -36.86 22.61 22.03
CA ARG A 606 -37.99 22.72 21.12
C ARG A 606 -38.22 21.39 20.41
N GLY A 607 -39.42 21.15 19.90
CA GLY A 607 -39.71 19.88 19.27
C GLY A 607 -40.98 19.85 18.44
N THR A 608 -41.14 18.75 17.72
CA THR A 608 -42.30 18.44 16.89
C THR A 608 -42.75 17.01 17.19
N ALA A 609 -44.02 16.83 17.54
CA ALA A 609 -44.67 15.54 17.69
C ALA A 609 -45.65 15.34 16.54
N LYS A 610 -45.44 14.30 15.72
CA LYS A 610 -46.30 13.91 14.62
C LYS A 610 -47.00 12.60 14.96
N ILE A 611 -48.31 12.51 14.75
CA ILE A 611 -49.10 11.29 14.90
C ILE A 611 -49.75 10.99 13.56
N ASP A 612 -49.51 9.79 13.04
CA ASP A 612 -50.10 9.27 11.81
C ASP A 612 -51.17 8.24 12.15
N VAL A 613 -52.41 8.47 11.71
CA VAL A 613 -53.56 7.57 11.90
C VAL A 613 -54.23 7.30 10.56
N ALA A 614 -54.07 6.07 10.05
CA ALA A 614 -54.51 5.61 8.74
C ALA A 614 -53.95 6.44 7.57
N PHE A 615 -54.71 7.44 7.10
CA PHE A 615 -54.38 8.35 5.99
C PHE A 615 -54.34 9.83 6.41
N ILE A 616 -54.44 10.11 7.72
CA ILE A 616 -54.42 11.47 8.31
C ILE A 616 -53.20 11.62 9.22
N SER A 617 -52.57 12.79 9.18
CA SER A 617 -51.39 13.14 10.00
C SER A 617 -51.66 14.40 10.82
N PHE A 618 -51.39 14.36 12.12
CA PHE A 618 -51.43 15.52 13.04
C PHE A 618 -50.02 15.90 13.46
N THR A 619 -49.67 17.18 13.47
CA THR A 619 -48.34 17.67 13.88
C THR A 619 -48.48 18.78 14.92
N VAL A 620 -47.89 18.58 16.10
CA VAL A 620 -47.87 19.53 17.21
C VAL A 620 -46.44 20.02 17.41
N LYS A 621 -46.23 21.35 17.44
CA LYS A 621 -44.93 21.98 17.75
C LYS A 621 -44.94 22.47 19.20
N PHE A 622 -43.82 22.35 19.91
CA PHE A 622 -43.67 22.80 21.30
C PHE A 622 -42.26 23.34 21.60
N GLY A 623 -42.13 24.08 22.70
CA GLY A 623 -40.86 24.70 23.14
C GLY A 623 -40.62 26.10 22.58
N ALA A 624 -39.36 26.54 22.52
CA ALA A 624 -39.01 27.93 22.17
C ALA A 624 -39.45 28.33 20.73
N ASN A 625 -40.05 29.51 20.60
CA ASN A 625 -40.64 30.02 19.35
C ASN A 625 -39.62 30.55 18.32
N SER A 626 -38.38 30.84 18.73
CA SER A 626 -37.28 31.27 17.85
C SER A 626 -36.06 30.37 18.01
N ALA A 627 -35.31 30.15 16.91
CA ALA A 627 -33.96 29.61 17.02
C ALA A 627 -33.13 30.63 17.79
N THR A 628 -32.72 30.29 19.01
CA THR A 628 -31.74 31.11 19.72
C THR A 628 -30.46 31.07 18.90
N GLU A 629 -29.86 32.22 18.60
CA GLU A 629 -28.56 32.25 17.93
C GLU A 629 -27.54 31.50 18.79
N PHE A 630 -26.71 30.69 18.13
CA PHE A 630 -25.64 29.97 18.80
C PHE A 630 -24.63 30.97 19.34
N LYS A 631 -24.39 30.97 20.65
CA LYS A 631 -23.36 31.80 21.28
C LYS A 631 -22.01 31.13 21.10
N ALA A 632 -21.08 31.83 20.48
CA ALA A 632 -19.68 31.43 20.41
C ALA A 632 -19.04 31.44 21.81
N ILE A 633 -18.13 30.49 22.09
CA ILE A 633 -17.36 30.47 23.35
C ILE A 633 -16.28 31.56 23.32
N GLY A 634 -15.97 32.16 24.48
CA GLY A 634 -14.89 33.15 24.59
C GLY A 634 -13.50 32.51 24.53
N PHE A 635 -12.44 33.30 24.27
CA PHE A 635 -11.06 32.79 24.27
C PHE A 635 -10.66 32.17 25.61
N ASP A 636 -10.96 32.84 26.73
CA ASP A 636 -10.61 32.37 28.07
C ASP A 636 -11.35 31.06 28.42
N GLU A 637 -12.63 30.99 28.08
CA GLU A 637 -13.46 29.79 28.23
C GLU A 637 -12.90 28.63 27.40
N PHE A 638 -12.47 28.89 26.16
CA PHE A 638 -11.85 27.91 25.30
C PHE A 638 -10.53 27.36 25.88
N VAL A 639 -9.62 28.24 26.32
CA VAL A 639 -8.32 27.80 26.88
C VAL A 639 -8.53 27.00 28.16
N ASN A 640 -9.38 27.49 29.07
CA ASN A 640 -9.66 26.79 30.31
C ASN A 640 -10.29 25.41 30.05
N LYS A 641 -11.27 25.30 29.14
CA LYS A 641 -12.01 24.06 28.87
C LYS A 641 -11.23 23.06 28.02
N HIS A 642 -10.68 23.48 26.88
CA HIS A 642 -10.13 22.57 25.86
C HIS A 642 -8.60 22.42 25.91
N VAL A 643 -7.88 23.38 26.53
CA VAL A 643 -6.41 23.32 26.64
C VAL A 643 -6.00 22.89 28.05
N LEU A 644 -6.52 23.55 29.09
CA LEU A 644 -6.20 23.25 30.49
C LEU A 644 -7.09 22.19 31.12
N GLN A 645 -8.20 21.82 30.47
CA GLN A 645 -9.17 20.84 30.98
C GLN A 645 -9.73 21.18 32.37
N LEU A 646 -9.90 22.48 32.65
CA LEU A 646 -10.47 23.01 33.88
C LEU A 646 -12.00 23.09 33.80
N SER A 647 -12.67 23.16 34.95
CA SER A 647 -14.13 23.25 35.01
C SER A 647 -14.66 24.58 34.43
N GLU A 648 -15.84 24.55 33.81
CA GLU A 648 -16.51 25.65 33.06
C GLU A 648 -16.81 26.96 33.84
N LYS A 649 -16.36 27.11 35.09
CA LYS A 649 -16.73 28.25 35.96
C LYS A 649 -15.71 29.41 35.99
N LEU A 650 -14.66 29.38 35.17
CA LEU A 650 -13.69 30.48 35.14
C LEU A 650 -14.08 31.50 34.06
N ASP A 651 -14.49 32.69 34.52
CA ASP A 651 -14.76 33.86 33.68
C ASP A 651 -13.47 34.58 33.19
N SER A 652 -12.28 34.08 33.56
CA SER A 652 -10.96 34.60 33.19
C SER A 652 -9.95 33.48 32.97
N LEU A 653 -8.89 33.72 32.19
CA LEU A 653 -7.80 32.75 32.01
C LEU A 653 -7.19 32.33 33.36
N ALA A 654 -6.97 31.02 33.56
CA ALA A 654 -6.39 30.50 34.79
C ALA A 654 -4.99 31.09 35.04
N THR A 655 -4.70 31.50 36.28
CA THR A 655 -3.40 32.09 36.67
C THR A 655 -2.22 31.15 36.43
N ASP A 656 -2.47 29.85 36.56
CA ASP A 656 -1.45 28.81 36.46
C ASP A 656 -1.15 28.43 35.00
N PHE A 657 -1.91 28.97 34.03
CA PHE A 657 -1.70 28.77 32.59
C PHE A 657 -0.24 29.02 32.22
N SER A 658 0.34 30.13 32.68
CA SER A 658 1.74 30.52 32.38
C SER A 658 2.80 29.51 32.85
N SER A 659 2.53 28.77 33.94
CA SER A 659 3.44 27.75 34.47
C SER A 659 3.19 26.35 33.89
N GLU A 660 1.95 26.05 33.51
CA GLU A 660 1.56 24.75 32.96
C GLU A 660 1.71 24.68 31.45
N CYS A 661 1.69 25.82 30.76
CA CYS A 661 1.74 25.86 29.30
C CYS A 661 3.12 25.65 28.71
N PHE A 662 4.18 25.57 29.52
CA PHE A 662 5.56 25.36 29.10
C PHE A 662 6.25 24.29 29.95
N SER A 663 6.87 23.31 29.31
CA SER A 663 7.77 22.35 29.95
C SER A 663 9.14 22.41 29.30
N SER A 664 10.19 22.23 30.09
CA SER A 664 11.55 22.09 29.58
C SER A 664 12.25 21.01 30.38
N GLN A 665 13.09 20.22 29.72
CA GLN A 665 13.85 19.12 30.31
C GLN A 665 15.21 19.01 29.63
N ILE A 666 16.19 18.49 30.38
CA ILE A 666 17.55 18.23 29.88
C ILE A 666 17.82 16.72 29.99
N PRO A 667 17.49 15.91 28.97
CA PRO A 667 17.62 14.46 29.05
C PRO A 667 19.06 13.98 28.99
N ASP A 668 19.94 14.76 28.34
CA ASP A 668 21.36 14.47 28.26
C ASP A 668 22.18 15.71 28.60
N GLY A 669 23.30 15.49 29.28
CA GLY A 669 24.24 16.52 29.68
C GLY A 669 23.91 17.32 30.95
N LEU A 670 22.90 16.90 31.74
CA LEU A 670 22.59 17.51 33.05
C LEU A 670 23.61 17.09 34.13
N VAL A 671 24.19 18.06 34.82
CA VAL A 671 25.10 17.85 35.96
C VAL A 671 24.29 17.82 37.25
N ARG A 672 24.34 16.70 37.97
CA ARG A 672 23.79 16.56 39.32
C ARG A 672 24.72 17.21 40.34
N CYS A 673 24.15 17.83 41.37
CA CYS A 673 24.94 18.43 42.44
C CYS A 673 25.42 17.39 43.45
N ASP A 674 26.33 17.80 44.33
CA ASP A 674 26.98 16.93 45.32
C ASP A 674 25.99 16.24 46.28
N ASP A 675 24.77 16.76 46.38
CA ASP A 675 23.65 16.19 47.15
C ASP A 675 22.88 15.10 46.38
N GLY A 676 23.30 14.79 45.16
CA GLY A 676 22.68 13.80 44.27
C GLY A 676 21.37 14.27 43.63
N ASN A 677 20.92 15.49 43.93
CA ASN A 677 19.65 16.03 43.43
C ASN A 677 19.83 16.79 42.11
N GLU A 678 18.78 16.74 41.29
CA GLU A 678 18.66 17.56 40.09
C GLU A 678 18.17 18.95 40.47
N ARG A 679 18.80 20.00 39.91
CA ARG A 679 18.34 21.37 40.11
C ARG A 679 17.01 21.59 39.39
N SER A 680 16.15 22.42 39.96
CA SER A 680 14.80 22.71 39.47
C SER A 680 14.77 23.55 38.18
N GLY A 681 15.91 24.12 37.77
CA GLY A 681 16.03 25.01 36.62
C GLY A 681 15.61 26.44 36.93
N LEU A 682 15.00 26.72 38.08
CA LEU A 682 14.49 28.06 38.44
C LEU A 682 15.62 29.10 38.55
N GLN A 683 15.27 30.39 38.54
CA GLN A 683 16.25 31.49 38.64
C GLN A 683 17.18 31.36 39.87
N GLN A 684 16.62 30.87 40.97
CA GLN A 684 17.28 30.63 42.26
C GLN A 684 18.00 29.26 42.34
N ASP A 685 17.79 28.38 41.36
CA ASP A 685 18.30 27.00 41.33
C ASP A 685 18.43 26.50 39.86
N PRO A 686 19.35 27.12 39.06
CA PRO A 686 19.45 26.86 37.62
C PRO A 686 19.95 25.45 37.31
N TRP A 687 19.62 24.94 36.13
CA TRP A 687 20.24 23.72 35.62
C TRP A 687 21.71 23.96 35.37
N ILE A 688 22.53 22.97 35.69
CA ILE A 688 23.96 22.97 35.34
C ILE A 688 24.11 21.92 34.26
N VAL A 689 24.63 22.30 33.10
CA VAL A 689 24.88 21.34 32.01
C VAL A 689 26.35 21.29 31.65
N VAL A 690 26.79 20.12 31.19
CA VAL A 690 28.08 19.94 30.52
C VAL A 690 28.06 20.61 29.14
N PRO A 691 29.20 20.70 28.43
CA PRO A 691 29.28 21.45 27.19
C PRO A 691 28.45 20.84 26.06
N GLU A 692 28.20 19.53 26.08
CA GLU A 692 27.29 18.84 25.17
C GLU A 692 26.05 18.41 25.95
N PHE A 693 24.89 19.01 25.64
CA PHE A 693 23.64 18.72 26.34
C PHE A 693 22.46 18.81 25.39
N GLU A 694 21.39 18.08 25.68
CA GLU A 694 20.16 18.12 24.91
C GLU A 694 19.06 18.83 25.71
N LEU A 695 18.42 19.85 25.14
CA LEU A 695 17.32 20.59 25.78
C LEU A 695 16.01 20.35 25.02
N PHE A 696 15.09 19.63 25.62
CA PHE A 696 13.74 19.53 25.10
C PHE A 696 12.90 20.63 25.74
N SER A 697 12.22 21.44 24.92
CA SER A 697 11.22 22.40 25.42
C SER A 697 9.91 22.23 24.69
N SER A 698 8.83 22.06 25.44
CA SER A 698 7.48 21.94 24.91
C SER A 698 6.57 23.04 25.41
N HIS A 699 5.56 23.36 24.61
CA HIS A 699 4.47 24.22 25.01
C HIS A 699 3.12 23.66 24.57
N ILE A 700 2.07 23.89 25.37
CA ILE A 700 0.74 23.31 25.11
C ILE A 700 -0.10 24.18 24.18
N PHE A 701 0.22 25.48 24.02
CA PHE A 701 -0.55 26.44 23.22
C PHE A 701 0.10 26.74 21.87
N PRO A 702 -0.60 26.88 20.73
CA PRO A 702 -0.01 27.00 19.40
C PRO A 702 0.79 28.30 19.23
N ALA A 703 1.85 28.22 18.43
CA ALA A 703 2.67 29.37 18.04
C ALA A 703 2.72 29.50 16.51
N SER A 704 2.43 30.71 16.03
CA SER A 704 2.68 31.19 14.66
C SER A 704 4.12 31.65 14.43
N SER A 705 5.06 31.46 15.37
CA SER A 705 6.50 31.47 15.11
C SER A 705 7.28 30.78 16.23
N HIS A 706 8.39 30.13 15.89
CA HIS A 706 9.36 29.60 16.84
C HIS A 706 10.70 30.30 16.61
N THR A 707 11.21 30.97 17.63
CA THR A 707 12.52 31.62 17.56
C THR A 707 13.39 31.14 18.71
N VAL A 708 14.65 30.80 18.39
CA VAL A 708 15.67 30.51 19.38
C VAL A 708 16.64 31.66 19.40
N LYS A 709 16.83 32.19 20.61
CA LYS A 709 17.79 33.23 20.90
C LYS A 709 18.79 32.70 21.92
N ALA A 710 20.02 33.17 21.81
CA ALA A 710 21.01 33.00 22.86
C ALA A 710 21.61 34.38 23.15
N ASP A 711 21.56 34.77 24.42
CA ASP A 711 21.86 36.13 24.88
C ASP A 711 21.11 37.20 24.06
N SER A 712 19.82 36.95 23.83
CA SER A 712 18.92 37.78 23.02
C SER A 712 19.31 37.96 21.54
N GLN A 713 20.35 37.28 21.04
CA GLN A 713 20.70 37.23 19.61
C GLN A 713 20.08 36.01 18.93
N LEU A 714 19.58 36.18 17.70
CA LEU A 714 18.96 35.11 16.94
C LEU A 714 20.01 34.08 16.52
N VAL A 715 19.75 32.79 16.78
CA VAL A 715 20.61 31.72 16.28
C VAL A 715 20.34 31.53 14.79
N THR A 716 21.26 31.94 13.93
CA THR A 716 21.09 31.96 12.45
C THR A 716 21.95 30.91 11.71
N SER A 717 22.97 30.35 12.35
CA SER A 717 23.93 29.39 11.77
C SER A 717 23.88 28.04 12.50
N ALA A 718 23.13 27.08 11.94
CA ALA A 718 23.01 25.71 12.45
C ALA A 718 23.36 24.67 11.38
N TRP A 719 23.98 23.55 11.77
CA TRP A 719 24.39 22.46 10.86
C TRP A 719 23.20 21.66 10.27
N ARG A 720 22.01 21.79 10.89
CA ARG A 720 20.69 21.38 10.38
C ARG A 720 19.63 22.36 10.90
N ILE A 721 18.80 22.90 10.01
CA ILE A 721 17.53 23.54 10.34
C ILE A 721 16.46 22.79 9.55
N ASP A 722 15.90 21.74 10.14
CA ASP A 722 14.72 21.09 9.58
C ASP A 722 13.50 21.72 10.25
N ASN A 723 12.95 22.76 9.62
CA ASN A 723 11.63 23.27 9.95
C ASN A 723 10.59 22.39 9.26
N VAL A 724 10.01 21.43 9.99
CA VAL A 724 8.94 20.60 9.43
C VAL A 724 7.58 21.22 9.77
N GLY A 725 7.06 22.01 8.83
CA GLY A 725 5.70 22.57 8.88
C GLY A 725 5.63 24.05 8.51
N VAL A 726 4.63 24.43 7.71
CA VAL A 726 4.29 25.83 7.47
C VAL A 726 3.62 26.41 8.72
N ILE A 727 4.12 27.57 9.13
CA ILE A 727 3.69 28.32 10.28
C ILE A 727 2.73 29.41 9.77
N ASP A 728 1.43 29.31 10.07
CA ASP A 728 0.38 30.21 9.58
C ASP A 728 -0.44 30.78 10.77
N GLU A 729 -1.26 31.81 10.53
CA GLU A 729 -2.08 32.43 11.56
C GLU A 729 -3.07 31.44 12.21
N ILE A 730 -3.26 31.52 13.54
CA ILE A 730 -4.19 30.65 14.29
C ILE A 730 -5.63 31.15 14.07
N LYS A 731 -6.46 30.38 13.39
CA LYS A 731 -7.90 30.66 13.27
C LYS A 731 -8.69 29.86 14.30
N LEU A 732 -9.16 30.53 15.35
CA LEU A 732 -9.98 29.94 16.42
C LEU A 732 -11.48 30.04 16.07
N ALA A 733 -12.02 29.04 15.40
CA ALA A 733 -13.46 28.75 15.46
C ALA A 733 -13.61 27.61 16.49
N PRO A 734 -14.58 27.64 17.44
CA PRO A 734 -15.98 28.01 17.27
C PRO A 734 -16.30 29.37 17.93
N CYS A 735 -15.30 30.25 18.01
CA CYS A 735 -15.34 31.47 18.83
C CYS A 735 -15.74 32.75 18.06
N GLY A 736 -16.14 32.65 16.78
CA GLY A 736 -16.44 33.85 15.97
C GLY A 736 -15.20 34.72 15.68
N ILE A 737 -14.00 34.17 15.82
CA ILE A 737 -12.74 34.82 15.46
C ILE A 737 -12.30 34.26 14.10
N ASP A 738 -12.79 34.88 13.03
CA ASP A 738 -12.38 34.56 11.64
C ASP A 738 -11.05 35.24 11.25
N HIS A 739 -10.53 36.10 12.10
CA HIS A 739 -9.25 36.79 11.94
C HIS A 739 -8.12 35.95 12.53
N GLY A 740 -6.99 35.85 11.83
CA GLY A 740 -5.86 35.08 12.30
C GLY A 740 -5.24 35.67 13.56
N ILE A 741 -4.93 34.82 14.54
CA ILE A 741 -4.21 35.16 15.76
C ILE A 741 -2.74 34.78 15.56
N THR A 742 -1.84 35.75 15.72
CA THR A 742 -0.39 35.51 15.76
C THR A 742 0.05 35.21 17.20
N SER A 743 0.78 34.11 17.41
CA SER A 743 1.36 33.69 18.68
C SER A 743 2.85 33.41 18.48
N ASN A 744 3.73 34.04 19.25
CA ASN A 744 5.18 33.90 19.02
C ASN A 744 5.82 33.17 20.20
N TYR A 745 6.43 32.01 19.95
CA TYR A 745 7.24 31.30 20.93
C TYR A 745 8.71 31.68 20.78
N THR A 746 9.31 32.18 21.85
CA THR A 746 10.73 32.54 21.90
C THR A 746 11.41 31.78 23.04
N LEU A 747 12.39 30.95 22.71
CA LEU A 747 13.32 30.37 23.67
C LEU A 747 14.57 31.26 23.70
N ASP A 748 14.84 31.95 24.81
CA ASP A 748 16.07 32.74 24.98
C ASP A 748 16.99 32.08 26.01
N ILE A 749 18.20 31.74 25.59
CA ILE A 749 19.21 31.09 26.42
C ILE A 749 20.19 32.13 26.94
N ILE A 750 20.15 32.36 28.25
CA ILE A 750 21.00 33.37 28.89
C ILE A 750 22.02 32.66 29.79
N PRO A 751 23.30 32.58 29.38
CA PRO A 751 24.34 31.99 30.22
C PRO A 751 24.71 32.92 31.39
N LEU A 752 25.06 32.33 32.53
CA LEU A 752 25.48 33.11 33.70
C LEU A 752 26.98 33.41 33.67
N GLY A 753 27.31 34.58 33.12
CA GLY A 753 28.67 35.13 33.12
C GLY A 753 28.87 36.04 31.92
N GLY A 754 28.72 37.35 32.13
CA GLY A 754 28.58 38.36 31.08
C GLY A 754 29.55 38.26 29.88
N ASN A 755 29.01 38.71 28.74
CA ASN A 755 29.66 39.09 27.46
C ASN A 755 30.56 38.09 26.73
N SER A 756 30.70 36.82 27.16
CA SER A 756 31.48 35.80 26.42
C SER A 756 30.64 34.75 25.67
N ALA A 757 29.31 34.88 25.69
CA ALA A 757 28.35 33.90 25.17
C ALA A 757 28.26 33.81 23.63
N VAL A 758 28.59 34.90 22.94
CA VAL A 758 28.38 35.06 21.48
C VAL A 758 29.22 34.07 20.64
N ASN A 759 30.31 33.51 21.19
CA ASN A 759 31.18 32.56 20.49
C ASN A 759 30.73 31.08 20.60
N ILE A 760 29.60 30.78 21.23
CA ILE A 760 29.08 29.41 21.43
C ILE A 760 28.05 29.03 20.33
N LEU A 761 27.70 29.98 19.45
CA LEU A 761 26.59 29.87 18.50
C LEU A 761 26.85 28.91 17.32
N ASP A 762 28.11 28.68 16.93
CA ASP A 762 28.47 27.94 15.70
C ASP A 762 28.18 26.42 15.73
N GLY A 763 27.75 25.88 16.88
CA GLY A 763 27.36 24.48 17.05
C GLY A 763 25.88 24.24 17.35
N ILE A 764 25.05 25.28 17.46
CA ILE A 764 23.65 25.10 17.89
C ILE A 764 22.83 24.55 16.71
N SER A 765 22.14 23.42 16.92
CA SER A 765 21.14 22.89 15.99
C SER A 765 19.74 23.09 16.56
N ALA A 766 18.78 23.45 15.70
CA ALA A 766 17.40 23.68 16.09
C ALA A 766 16.46 22.84 15.23
N ILE A 767 15.72 21.91 15.85
CA ILE A 767 14.69 21.12 15.18
C ILE A 767 13.33 21.55 15.72
N ASN A 768 12.55 22.22 14.88
CA ASN A 768 11.19 22.59 15.22
C ASN A 768 10.23 21.51 14.71
N LYS A 769 9.46 20.91 15.61
CA LYS A 769 8.37 19.98 15.28
C LYS A 769 7.04 20.52 15.77
N ALA A 770 6.02 20.44 14.91
CA ALA A 770 4.65 20.81 15.23
C ALA A 770 3.68 19.68 14.83
N THR A 771 2.76 19.31 15.72
CA THR A 771 1.64 18.38 15.43
C THR A 771 0.34 19.14 15.16
N HIS A 772 -0.77 18.51 14.75
CA HIS A 772 -2.04 19.24 14.51
C HIS A 772 -3.01 19.15 15.71
N PHE A 773 -3.76 20.25 15.97
CA PHE A 773 -4.94 20.21 16.87
C PHE A 773 -6.15 19.73 16.08
N PRO A 774 -7.08 18.96 16.67
CA PRO A 774 -8.30 18.60 15.94
C PRO A 774 -9.12 19.82 15.56
N GLU A 775 -9.08 20.16 14.25
CA GLU A 775 -9.88 21.26 13.72
C GLU A 775 -11.37 21.03 13.88
N THR A 776 -11.78 19.78 14.03
CA THR A 776 -13.17 19.41 14.25
C THR A 776 -13.64 19.55 15.69
N VAL A 777 -12.74 19.67 16.71
CA VAL A 777 -13.18 20.05 18.08
C VAL A 777 -13.70 21.47 18.08
N TRP A 778 -12.96 22.34 17.40
CA TRP A 778 -13.15 23.77 17.55
C TRP A 778 -13.96 24.33 16.36
N ARG A 779 -13.71 24.02 15.09
CA ARG A 779 -14.37 24.73 13.98
C ARG A 779 -15.63 24.02 13.52
N CYS A 780 -16.72 24.77 13.41
CA CYS A 780 -17.99 24.32 12.83
C CYS A 780 -18.42 25.23 11.69
N GLU A 781 -19.12 24.67 10.70
CA GLU A 781 -19.82 25.46 9.68
C GLU A 781 -21.20 25.86 10.20
N MET A 782 -21.55 27.14 10.11
CA MET A 782 -22.91 27.59 10.41
C MET A 782 -23.79 27.42 9.17
N LYS A 783 -24.73 26.46 9.19
CA LYS A 783 -25.71 26.25 8.13
C LYS A 783 -27.13 26.50 8.63
N ASN A 784 -27.82 27.49 8.05
CA ASN A 784 -29.16 27.92 8.49
C ASN A 784 -29.22 28.24 10.00
N GLY A 785 -28.17 28.88 10.51
CA GLY A 785 -28.04 29.21 11.93
C GLY A 785 -27.89 27.99 12.84
N ARG A 786 -27.36 26.85 12.35
CA ARG A 786 -27.05 25.64 13.11
C ARG A 786 -25.58 25.25 12.93
N PRO A 787 -24.88 24.81 13.97
CA PRO A 787 -23.54 24.27 13.84
C PRO A 787 -23.60 22.93 13.10
N VAL A 788 -22.76 22.81 12.08
CA VAL A 788 -22.50 21.57 11.36
C VAL A 788 -21.04 21.24 11.63
N ALA A 789 -20.79 20.08 12.23
CA ALA A 789 -19.42 19.59 12.42
C ALA A 789 -18.68 19.58 11.08
N LEU A 790 -17.44 20.08 11.08
CA LEU A 790 -16.60 20.01 9.90
C LEU A 790 -16.34 18.56 9.49
N LYS A 791 -16.32 18.32 8.18
CA LYS A 791 -16.15 16.97 7.61
C LYS A 791 -14.69 16.53 7.52
N LYS A 792 -13.78 17.48 7.51
CA LYS A 792 -12.34 17.28 7.42
C LYS A 792 -11.65 18.57 7.87
N PRO A 793 -10.42 18.48 8.37
CA PRO A 793 -9.59 19.66 8.55
C PRO A 793 -9.43 20.42 7.22
N SER A 794 -9.36 21.74 7.30
CA SER A 794 -8.99 22.60 6.20
C SER A 794 -7.48 22.52 5.93
N SER A 795 -7.04 23.00 4.76
CA SER A 795 -5.60 23.13 4.46
C SER A 795 -4.87 24.14 5.36
N GLN A 796 -5.60 24.87 6.22
CA GLN A 796 -5.10 25.88 7.15
C GLN A 796 -5.29 25.45 8.61
N GLN A 797 -5.33 24.13 8.88
CA GLN A 797 -5.44 23.58 10.23
C GLN A 797 -4.31 24.15 11.13
N PRO A 798 -4.64 24.89 12.20
CA PRO A 798 -3.63 25.35 13.15
C PRO A 798 -2.99 24.13 13.82
N LYS A 799 -1.67 24.11 13.82
CA LYS A 799 -0.89 23.02 14.40
C LYS A 799 -0.77 23.20 15.92
N PHE A 800 -1.36 22.33 16.76
CA PHE A 800 -1.16 22.29 18.23
C PHE A 800 -0.19 21.17 18.62
N LEU A 801 0.38 21.35 19.81
CA LEU A 801 1.38 20.51 20.46
C LEU A 801 2.73 20.61 19.77
N THR A 802 3.58 21.30 20.51
CA THR A 802 4.86 21.87 20.13
C THR A 802 5.77 21.43 21.25
N GLY A 803 6.15 20.16 21.24
CA GLY A 803 7.48 19.81 21.70
C GLY A 803 8.44 20.35 20.66
N THR A 804 9.03 21.52 20.91
CA THR A 804 10.26 21.86 20.21
C THR A 804 11.36 20.99 20.83
N SER A 805 11.68 19.86 20.19
CA SER A 805 12.90 19.13 20.53
C SER A 805 14.07 19.93 19.98
N LEU A 806 14.60 20.85 20.80
CA LEU A 806 15.78 21.58 20.40
C LEU A 806 17.03 20.79 20.77
N GLN A 807 17.49 19.94 19.85
CA GLN A 807 18.74 19.23 20.08
C GLN A 807 19.93 20.19 19.96
N PHE A 808 20.39 20.69 21.11
CA PHE A 808 21.67 21.39 21.19
C PHE A 808 22.81 20.37 21.04
N ARG A 809 23.80 20.70 20.22
CA ARG A 809 25.08 19.98 20.19
C ARG A 809 26.20 21.00 20.09
N ALA A 810 26.56 21.65 21.19
CA ALA A 810 27.63 22.63 21.17
C ALA A 810 28.99 21.92 20.98
N CYS A 811 29.42 21.75 19.73
CA CYS A 811 30.79 21.38 19.44
C CYS A 811 31.70 22.56 19.82
N SER A 812 32.55 22.36 20.83
CA SER A 812 33.58 23.34 21.18
C SER A 812 34.64 23.39 20.07
N LEU A 813 34.65 24.46 19.27
CA LEU A 813 35.74 24.71 18.33
C LEU A 813 36.95 25.28 19.10
N PRO A 814 38.16 24.73 18.94
CA PRO A 814 39.36 25.37 19.46
C PRO A 814 39.54 26.75 18.81
N ARG A 815 39.96 27.76 19.58
CA ARG A 815 40.31 29.07 19.02
C ARG A 815 41.39 28.88 17.94
N ASN A 816 41.14 29.42 16.75
CA ASN A 816 42.01 29.38 15.55
C ASN A 816 41.99 28.07 14.74
N TRP A 817 41.04 27.15 14.96
CA TRP A 817 40.94 25.96 14.12
C TRP A 817 40.24 26.28 12.79
N THR A 818 40.98 26.22 11.67
CA THR A 818 40.50 26.64 10.33
C THR A 818 39.92 25.48 9.50
N ASN A 819 39.27 24.49 10.12
CA ASN A 819 38.69 23.32 9.43
C ASN A 819 39.69 22.50 8.58
N THR A 820 40.93 22.38 9.02
CA THR A 820 41.90 21.43 8.43
C THR A 820 42.11 20.22 9.35
N THR A 821 42.37 19.04 8.79
CA THR A 821 42.59 17.77 9.51
C THR A 821 43.85 17.74 10.40
N SER A 822 44.68 18.78 10.41
CA SER A 822 45.89 18.85 11.25
C SER A 822 45.57 19.47 12.63
N MET A 823 45.84 18.71 13.69
CA MET A 823 45.72 19.10 15.10
C MET A 823 46.83 20.07 15.56
N ASP A 824 47.88 20.24 14.75
CA ASP A 824 49.09 21.00 15.10
C ASP A 824 48.83 22.52 15.13
N GLN A 825 47.68 22.96 14.60
CA GLN A 825 47.25 24.36 14.58
C GLN A 825 46.60 24.82 15.90
N VAL A 826 46.23 23.89 16.78
CA VAL A 826 45.57 24.21 18.05
C VAL A 826 46.61 24.63 19.10
N LYS A 827 46.99 25.91 19.12
CA LYS A 827 48.00 26.44 20.05
C LYS A 827 47.49 26.63 21.49
N GLN A 828 46.17 26.75 21.68
CA GLN A 828 45.54 26.88 23.00
C GLN A 828 44.07 26.46 22.91
N SER A 829 43.64 25.49 23.72
CA SER A 829 42.22 25.11 23.85
C SER A 829 41.67 25.68 25.16
N THR A 830 40.57 26.43 25.09
CA THR A 830 39.82 26.85 26.28
C THR A 830 38.50 26.08 26.26
N PHE A 831 38.36 25.10 27.14
CA PHE A 831 37.13 24.35 27.30
C PHE A 831 36.30 25.02 28.40
N ILE A 832 35.08 25.44 28.09
CA ILE A 832 34.13 25.93 29.10
C ILE A 832 33.40 24.70 29.62
N HIS A 833 33.73 24.22 30.81
CA HIS A 833 33.33 22.87 31.23
C HIS A 833 31.89 22.74 31.74
N ASN A 834 31.24 23.80 32.21
CA ASN A 834 29.86 23.76 32.67
C ASN A 834 29.15 25.08 32.33
N LEU A 835 27.97 25.02 31.70
CA LEU A 835 27.11 26.18 31.47
C LEU A 835 25.93 26.11 32.43
N PRO A 836 25.76 27.08 33.35
CA PRO A 836 24.51 27.21 34.09
C PRO A 836 23.41 27.76 33.16
N LEU A 837 22.33 27.00 32.99
CA LEU A 837 21.15 27.34 32.22
C LEU A 837 19.98 27.68 33.15
N ARG A 838 19.29 28.79 32.88
CA ARG A 838 18.10 29.20 33.63
C ARG A 838 16.83 28.84 32.87
N LYS A 839 15.89 28.19 33.54
CA LYS A 839 14.46 28.18 33.18
C LYS A 839 13.89 29.54 33.59
N GLY A 840 13.71 30.44 32.63
CA GLY A 840 12.87 31.61 32.80
C GLY A 840 11.41 31.21 32.66
N THR A 841 10.58 31.47 33.67
CA THR A 841 9.14 31.66 33.43
C THR A 841 8.94 33.11 33.05
N ALA A 842 8.18 33.39 31.98
CA ALA A 842 7.84 34.75 31.64
C ALA A 842 7.01 35.34 32.79
N SER A 843 7.61 36.29 33.53
CA SER A 843 6.84 37.23 34.32
C SER A 843 6.19 38.23 33.36
N ASN A 844 4.88 38.10 33.23
CA ASN A 844 3.91 38.97 32.58
C ASN A 844 3.72 38.86 31.05
N PRO A 845 2.48 38.58 30.60
CA PRO A 845 1.94 39.29 29.44
C PRO A 845 1.81 40.77 29.84
N VAL A 846 2.83 41.57 29.54
CA VAL A 846 2.80 43.01 29.82
C VAL A 846 1.89 43.67 28.77
N ILE A 847 0.72 44.26 29.05
CA ILE A 847 0.36 45.31 30.04
C ILE A 847 1.30 45.46 31.26
N GLY A 848 2.13 46.52 31.25
CA GLY A 848 2.90 47.06 32.41
C GLY A 848 4.26 46.44 32.79
N SER A 849 5.37 47.16 32.49
CA SER A 849 6.77 46.75 32.66
C SER A 849 7.25 46.66 34.11
N ALA A 850 8.08 45.65 34.44
CA ALA A 850 9.04 45.75 35.56
C ALA A 850 10.25 44.81 35.34
N VAL A 851 11.46 45.36 35.45
CA VAL A 851 12.74 44.62 35.39
C VAL A 851 13.30 44.46 36.82
N PRO A 852 13.56 43.24 37.32
CA PRO A 852 14.23 43.05 38.59
C PRO A 852 15.77 43.10 38.45
N LYS A 853 16.43 43.71 39.44
CA LYS A 853 17.90 43.88 39.58
C LYS A 853 18.63 42.55 39.79
N LEU A 854 19.78 42.38 39.13
CA LEU A 854 20.75 41.31 39.39
C LEU A 854 21.43 41.49 40.77
N SER A 855 21.50 40.43 41.57
CA SER A 855 22.47 40.30 42.65
C SER A 855 23.72 39.58 42.15
N THR A 856 24.88 40.21 42.35
CA THR A 856 26.20 39.66 42.10
C THR A 856 26.68 38.90 43.35
N THR A 857 26.55 37.58 43.38
CA THR A 857 27.11 36.77 44.47
C THR A 857 28.48 36.19 44.05
N PRO A 858 29.55 36.31 44.88
CA PRO A 858 30.90 35.82 44.58
C PRO A 858 31.05 34.30 44.37
N GLU A 859 30.06 33.49 44.76
CA GLU A 859 30.07 32.03 44.60
C GLU A 859 30.06 31.55 43.14
N ILE A 860 29.62 32.38 42.19
CA ILE A 860 29.64 32.01 40.76
C ILE A 860 31.05 32.17 40.16
N GLU A 861 31.91 33.02 40.73
CA GLU A 861 33.30 33.16 40.25
C GLU A 861 34.21 32.00 40.71
N SER A 862 33.93 31.38 41.85
CA SER A 862 34.73 30.23 42.33
C SER A 862 34.50 28.95 41.51
N ILE A 863 33.35 28.82 40.83
CA ILE A 863 33.06 27.72 39.91
C ILE A 863 33.82 27.86 38.57
N LYS A 864 34.29 29.07 38.22
CA LYS A 864 34.94 29.35 36.92
C LYS A 864 36.39 28.86 36.79
N VAL A 865 37.06 28.46 37.87
CA VAL A 865 38.50 28.09 37.82
C VAL A 865 38.73 26.67 38.36
N GLN A 866 38.44 25.67 37.53
CA GLN A 866 39.11 24.38 37.60
C GLN A 866 39.62 23.99 36.21
N ARG A 867 40.96 24.05 36.06
CA ARG A 867 41.66 23.48 34.89
C ARG A 867 41.53 21.97 34.95
N THR A 868 40.94 21.33 33.95
CA THR A 868 40.96 19.87 33.82
C THR A 868 42.13 19.41 32.93
N ARG A 869 42.56 18.16 33.15
CA ARG A 869 43.63 17.47 32.40
C ARG A 869 43.23 17.29 30.92
N PRO A 870 44.19 17.20 29.98
CA PRO A 870 43.90 16.98 28.56
C PRO A 870 43.05 15.72 28.35
N ALA A 871 42.14 15.77 27.38
CA ALA A 871 41.26 14.68 26.99
C ALA A 871 42.06 13.39 26.74
N SER A 872 41.51 12.25 27.16
CA SER A 872 42.16 10.97 26.90
C SER A 872 42.02 10.61 25.42
N LEU A 873 43.01 9.89 24.88
CA LEU A 873 42.97 9.39 23.49
C LEU A 873 41.69 8.61 23.19
N GLN A 874 41.08 8.00 24.21
CA GLN A 874 39.88 7.19 24.11
C GLN A 874 38.61 8.01 23.81
N ASP A 875 38.49 9.21 24.38
CA ASP A 875 37.35 10.10 24.15
C ASP A 875 37.39 10.65 22.71
N ILE A 876 38.60 10.92 22.21
CA ILE A 876 38.88 11.35 20.83
C ILE A 876 38.60 10.21 19.84
N LEU A 877 38.99 8.99 20.17
CA LEU A 877 38.68 7.80 19.35
C LEU A 877 37.18 7.48 19.32
N THR A 878 36.44 7.83 20.37
CA THR A 878 34.97 7.64 20.42
C THR A 878 34.25 8.61 19.49
N ILE A 879 34.74 9.84 19.38
CA ILE A 879 34.23 10.84 18.42
C ILE A 879 34.63 10.49 16.98
N ALA A 880 35.88 10.05 16.77
CA ALA A 880 36.38 9.63 15.45
C ALA A 880 35.79 8.29 14.98
N GLY A 881 35.33 7.44 15.89
CA GLY A 881 34.71 6.15 15.59
C GLY A 881 33.24 6.22 15.22
N ASN A 882 32.62 7.41 15.21
CA ASN A 882 31.21 7.57 14.85
C ASN A 882 31.04 7.58 13.30
N PRO A 883 30.51 6.50 12.70
CA PRO A 883 30.47 6.33 11.25
C PRO A 883 29.53 7.32 10.55
N ASP A 884 28.53 7.86 11.26
CA ASP A 884 27.58 8.84 10.71
C ASP A 884 28.22 10.22 10.57
N ILE A 885 29.11 10.59 11.50
CA ILE A 885 29.92 11.82 11.43
C ILE A 885 30.94 11.72 10.29
N LEU A 886 31.55 10.54 10.10
CA LEU A 886 32.49 10.27 9.01
C LEU A 886 31.82 10.32 7.63
N LYS A 887 30.64 9.70 7.46
CA LYS A 887 29.87 9.76 6.20
C LYS A 887 29.42 11.18 5.86
N ALA A 888 28.93 11.93 6.84
CA ALA A 888 28.50 13.30 6.63
C ALA A 888 29.68 14.25 6.28
N ASN A 889 30.86 13.99 6.82
CA ASN A 889 32.08 14.72 6.46
C ASN A 889 32.63 14.32 5.08
N GLN A 890 32.55 13.04 4.69
CA GLN A 890 32.89 12.60 3.34
C GLN A 890 31.99 13.25 2.27
N GLU A 891 30.68 13.32 2.52
CA GLU A 891 29.74 13.95 1.59
C GLU A 891 29.98 15.46 1.46
N LYS A 892 30.33 16.14 2.57
CA LYS A 892 30.70 17.56 2.55
C LYS A 892 32.05 17.83 1.89
N ILE A 893 33.00 16.90 2.00
CA ILE A 893 34.28 16.96 1.28
C ILE A 893 34.06 16.73 -0.21
N ARG A 894 33.17 15.79 -0.59
CA ARG A 894 32.79 15.56 -1.99
C ARG A 894 32.09 16.77 -2.60
N ILE A 895 31.06 17.31 -1.94
CA ILE A 895 30.34 18.50 -2.40
C ILE A 895 31.29 19.70 -2.50
N ARG A 896 32.20 19.90 -1.54
CA ARG A 896 33.23 20.96 -1.63
C ARG A 896 34.25 20.72 -2.72
N ALA A 897 34.66 19.47 -2.99
CA ALA A 897 35.53 19.14 -4.10
C ALA A 897 34.85 19.43 -5.45
N GLU A 898 33.54 19.15 -5.56
CA GLU A 898 32.69 19.47 -6.72
C GLU A 898 32.48 21.00 -6.87
N THR A 899 32.30 21.74 -5.78
CA THR A 899 32.19 23.22 -5.84
C THR A 899 33.54 23.90 -6.10
N THR A 900 34.64 23.30 -5.66
CA THR A 900 36.00 23.82 -5.91
C THR A 900 36.44 23.54 -7.34
N SER A 901 36.00 22.43 -7.94
CA SER A 901 36.24 22.14 -9.37
C SER A 901 35.39 23.03 -10.30
N ALA A 902 34.14 23.33 -9.93
CA ALA A 902 33.31 24.31 -10.66
C ALA A 902 33.85 25.75 -10.61
N ASN A 903 34.52 26.13 -9.51
CA ASN A 903 35.19 27.43 -9.39
C ASN A 903 36.61 27.44 -9.99
N PHE A 904 37.26 26.28 -10.14
CA PHE A 904 38.56 26.16 -10.83
C PHE A 904 38.43 26.30 -12.35
N GLU A 905 37.34 25.85 -12.98
CA GLU A 905 37.11 26.08 -14.42
C GLU A 905 36.84 27.56 -14.75
N HIS A 906 36.37 28.35 -13.78
CA HIS A 906 36.08 29.76 -13.97
C HIS A 906 37.32 30.69 -13.78
N ASP A 907 38.32 30.25 -13.01
CA ASP A 907 39.55 31.01 -12.71
C ASP A 907 40.80 30.57 -13.51
N VAL A 908 40.75 29.44 -14.25
CA VAL A 908 41.90 28.93 -15.05
C VAL A 908 41.89 29.43 -16.51
N VAL A 909 40.86 30.16 -16.96
CA VAL A 909 40.83 30.76 -18.31
C VAL A 909 41.64 32.07 -18.42
N GLU A 910 42.13 32.67 -17.31
CA GLU A 910 42.75 34.00 -17.39
C GLU A 910 44.27 34.12 -17.13
N GLN A 911 45.02 33.13 -16.62
CA GLN A 911 46.48 33.33 -16.44
C GLN A 911 47.38 32.10 -16.69
N ARG A 912 48.08 32.17 -17.84
CA ARG A 912 49.40 31.60 -18.17
C ARG A 912 49.56 30.08 -18.21
N GLY A 913 49.72 29.57 -19.43
CA GLY A 913 50.00 28.17 -19.74
C GLY A 913 51.33 27.66 -19.21
N ILE A 914 51.27 26.45 -18.63
CA ILE A 914 52.36 25.49 -18.50
C ILE A 914 51.75 24.08 -18.69
N ASP A 915 52.51 23.26 -19.41
CA ASP A 915 52.23 21.95 -20.00
C ASP A 915 51.81 20.86 -18.97
N ILE A 916 50.79 20.08 -19.32
CA ILE A 916 50.15 19.01 -18.51
C ILE A 916 50.80 17.64 -18.80
N GLY A 917 52.02 17.62 -19.35
CA GLY A 917 52.78 16.42 -19.63
C GLY A 917 53.67 15.97 -18.47
N GLY A 918 53.12 15.29 -17.47
CA GLY A 918 53.95 14.42 -16.61
C GLY A 918 53.72 14.43 -15.11
N VAL A 919 52.47 14.38 -14.61
CA VAL A 919 52.20 13.90 -13.24
C VAL A 919 50.89 13.10 -13.20
N ILE A 920 50.70 12.21 -14.18
CA ILE A 920 49.84 11.04 -14.03
C ILE A 920 50.78 9.84 -13.95
N ARG A 921 51.16 9.48 -12.74
CA ARG A 921 51.66 8.17 -12.34
C ARG A 921 51.34 7.92 -10.88
#